data_AF-A0ABD1F9N3-F1
#
_entry.id   AF-A0ABD1F9N3-F1
#
_cell.length_a   1.000
_cell.length_b   1.000
_cell.length_c   1.000
_cell.angle_alpha   90.00
_cell.angle_beta   90.00
_cell.angle_gamma   90.00
#
_symmetry.space_group_name_H-M   'P 1'
#
loop_
_entity.id
_entity.type
_entity.pdbx_description
1 polymer ?
#
loop_
_entity_poly.entity_id
_entity_poly.type
_entity_poly.pdbx_seq_one_letter_code
_entity_poly.pdbx_strand_id
1 'polypeptide(L)'
;MELSKHIIGIQGVLLKCSKEIELDFTKINFKEGNEERILRITTEMKNFLTDKRLSSKELNELVFFLALNTEYKKLLPDINEHSHLKGIIPKLSKYLLATICFQLNLVHQYGYVIECFPLDLIEELLDQVVQCLKCLKRKIHIKCAFIILNSLMRKLTVLQGNTKSEIQDLIDDLVPVVSVILRNLVLVEADRVKGTEMQNVYKEIGLILLNLLQLLLTINNNDPALRKLLNTFITITGDVVKCVTLNIYVSWAEIEYNEDNLQAVISGRGYEVIEKYQELDMASELVGMLKTISRKPKTIAERILEADVASIIKMVNKCDEHQKFWFKALIKKNVFSDEEIVDCLDRWYNLSDIETVEVLLKLRPKTSKHKKLVFKCASVLTLEDLKKVLIFYLYAERWHWNDNIVDQLVPLFNQINGNLTVEKQKDLIELILQNPSQFIQHLFQNAFRHSQELKDIFKLLKEQSEIGLKFLIELFKENPISGQNFSNYIQFINCIIETEFYSWPFLVEQVFLPLIKKSEKNSEELKFLTQIFSNFQHLKCELPMQMILFEYFLCVAAENRCKSFLEFEYLKQEITDCAVMYLSAICDNLQGTIALYESFPSLGAGLQDPWTSYYKALLWENPSAVSLLDHLLPNFHLTQNLEGSKNFANLLKVVFLTFQD
;
A
#
# COMPACT_ATOMS: atom_id res chain seq x y z
N MET A 1 22.47 1.62 36.97
CA MET A 1 21.89 2.81 37.61
C MET A 1 23.02 3.58 38.26
N GLU A 2 23.20 4.84 37.93
CA GLU A 2 24.22 5.71 38.52
C GLU A 2 23.60 6.61 39.60
N LEU A 3 24.43 7.19 40.48
CA LEU A 3 23.98 8.10 41.53
C LEU A 3 23.48 9.42 40.94
N SER A 4 22.18 9.53 40.69
CA SER A 4 21.57 10.74 40.11
C SER A 4 21.34 11.84 41.15
N LYS A 5 21.18 13.08 40.68
CA LYS A 5 20.82 14.24 41.54
C LYS A 5 19.53 14.00 42.33
N HIS A 6 18.61 13.20 41.80
CA HIS A 6 17.34 12.86 42.45
C HIS A 6 17.53 11.82 43.56
N ILE A 7 18.39 10.82 43.35
CA ILE A 7 18.75 9.83 44.37
C ILE A 7 19.45 10.53 45.55
N ILE A 8 20.37 11.46 45.29
CA ILE A 8 21.02 12.28 46.33
C ILE A 8 20.00 13.14 47.09
N GLY A 9 19.04 13.72 46.38
CA GLY A 9 17.96 14.50 47.01
C GLY A 9 17.10 13.67 47.96
N ILE A 10 16.65 12.49 47.52
CA ILE A 10 15.90 11.52 48.34
C ILE A 10 16.72 11.06 49.54
N GLN A 11 18.02 10.81 49.34
CA GLN A 11 18.93 10.46 50.43
C GLN A 11 18.95 11.55 51.51
N GLY A 12 19.06 12.82 51.10
CA GLY A 12 19.01 13.96 52.02
C GLY A 12 17.69 14.02 52.81
N VAL A 13 16.56 13.79 52.13
CA VAL A 13 15.23 13.75 52.76
C VAL A 13 15.14 12.63 53.80
N LEU A 14 15.54 11.41 53.45
CA LEU A 14 15.44 10.26 54.35
C LEU A 14 16.40 10.35 55.54
N LEU A 15 17.61 10.88 55.34
CA LEU A 15 18.56 11.14 56.43
C LEU A 15 18.05 12.20 57.40
N LYS A 16 17.44 13.28 56.88
CA LYS A 16 16.79 14.30 57.70
C LYS A 16 15.66 13.69 58.53
N CYS A 17 14.75 12.94 57.90
CA CYS A 17 13.66 12.26 58.59
C CYS A 17 14.17 11.27 59.65
N SER A 18 15.24 10.52 59.37
CA SER A 18 15.81 9.56 60.32
C SER A 18 16.36 10.24 61.57
N LYS A 19 17.02 11.41 61.41
CA LYS A 19 17.50 12.22 62.55
C LYS A 19 16.36 12.82 63.36
N GLU A 20 15.31 13.30 62.70
CA GLU A 20 14.20 13.99 63.36
C GLU A 20 13.21 13.04 64.05
N ILE A 21 13.09 11.79 63.60
CA ILE A 21 12.16 10.79 64.15
C ILE A 21 12.82 9.97 65.25
N GLU A 22 14.15 10.04 65.41
CA GLU A 22 14.97 9.29 66.38
C GLU A 22 14.64 7.78 66.42
N LEU A 23 14.29 7.21 65.27
CA LEU A 23 13.89 5.82 65.14
C LEU A 23 14.58 5.18 63.93
N ASP A 24 14.99 3.93 64.14
CA ASP A 24 15.43 3.05 63.07
C ASP A 24 14.25 2.68 62.16
N PHE A 25 14.36 3.02 60.88
CA PHE A 25 13.32 2.77 59.87
C PHE A 25 13.01 1.28 59.67
N THR A 26 13.94 0.38 60.03
CA THR A 26 13.70 -1.07 60.02
C THR A 26 12.63 -1.51 61.03
N LYS A 27 12.44 -0.75 62.12
CA LYS A 27 11.46 -1.06 63.18
C LYS A 27 10.04 -0.64 62.84
N ILE A 28 9.85 0.16 61.78
CA ILE A 28 8.53 0.60 61.34
C ILE A 28 7.78 -0.60 60.72
N ASN A 29 6.70 -1.01 61.37
CA ASN A 29 5.88 -2.14 60.94
C ASN A 29 4.38 -1.79 61.09
N PHE A 30 3.52 -2.72 60.67
CA PHE A 30 2.06 -2.55 60.67
C PHE A 30 1.42 -2.43 62.07
N LYS A 31 2.17 -2.59 63.17
CA LYS A 31 1.61 -2.43 64.53
C LYS A 31 1.22 -0.97 64.80
N GLU A 32 0.20 -0.80 65.63
CA GLU A 32 -0.33 0.50 66.05
C GLU A 32 0.77 1.40 66.64
N GLY A 33 0.72 2.70 66.33
CA GLY A 33 1.64 3.73 66.86
C GLY A 33 2.74 4.23 65.90
N ASN A 34 2.82 3.75 64.66
CA ASN A 34 3.77 4.24 63.64
C ASN A 34 3.18 5.25 62.64
N GLU A 35 1.88 5.54 62.73
CA GLU A 35 1.11 6.27 61.72
C GLU A 35 1.62 7.70 61.50
N GLU A 36 1.84 8.46 62.58
CA GLU A 36 2.33 9.84 62.52
C GLU A 36 3.74 9.90 61.91
N ARG A 37 4.59 8.91 62.22
CA ARG A 37 5.95 8.82 61.70
C ARG A 37 5.96 8.53 60.20
N ILE A 38 5.12 7.58 59.76
CA ILE A 38 4.93 7.26 58.35
C ILE A 38 4.42 8.49 57.61
N LEU A 39 3.40 9.17 58.14
CA LEU A 39 2.83 10.37 57.55
C LEU A 39 3.88 11.48 57.36
N ARG A 40 4.76 11.67 58.34
CA ARG A 40 5.86 12.64 58.24
C ARG A 40 6.83 12.28 57.12
N ILE A 41 7.28 11.02 57.05
CA ILE A 41 8.18 10.54 56.00
C ILE A 41 7.53 10.70 54.62
N THR A 42 6.27 10.27 54.45
CA THR A 42 5.58 10.37 53.17
C THR A 42 5.31 11.81 52.78
N THR A 43 5.04 12.71 53.73
CA THR A 43 4.87 14.16 53.46
C THR A 43 6.16 14.80 52.94
N GLU A 44 7.30 14.58 53.60
CA GLU A 44 8.58 15.12 53.14
C GLU A 44 8.97 14.57 51.76
N MET A 45 8.74 13.27 51.52
CA MET A 45 8.95 12.68 50.19
C MET A 45 8.00 13.25 49.15
N LYS A 46 6.72 13.46 49.48
CA LYS A 46 5.74 14.07 48.58
C LYS A 46 6.15 15.48 48.18
N ASN A 47 6.61 16.30 49.12
CA ASN A 47 7.08 17.65 48.86
C ASN A 47 8.24 17.62 47.87
N PHE A 48 9.24 16.76 48.11
CA PHE A 48 10.37 16.58 47.20
C PHE A 48 9.94 16.17 45.78
N LEU A 49 9.03 15.20 45.65
CA LEU A 49 8.57 14.71 44.35
C LEU A 49 7.74 15.75 43.58
N THR A 50 6.93 16.54 44.30
CA THR A 50 6.08 17.57 43.70
C THR A 50 6.92 18.73 43.14
N ASP A 51 7.99 19.11 43.85
CA ASP A 51 8.87 20.21 43.46
C ASP A 51 9.75 19.89 42.23
N LYS A 52 9.97 18.60 41.93
CA LYS A 52 10.95 18.17 40.91
C LYS A 52 10.37 17.61 39.61
N ARG A 53 9.05 17.36 39.52
CA ARG A 53 8.35 16.84 38.33
C ARG A 53 9.12 15.74 37.58
N LEU A 54 9.38 14.64 38.27
CA LEU A 54 10.15 13.50 37.73
C LEU A 54 9.40 12.76 36.62
N SER A 55 10.14 12.28 35.62
CA SER A 55 9.66 11.36 34.60
C SER A 55 9.39 9.96 35.15
N SER A 56 8.62 9.13 34.43
CA SER A 56 8.33 7.75 34.87
C SER A 56 9.59 6.89 35.02
N LYS A 57 10.63 7.14 34.21
CA LYS A 57 11.90 6.41 34.29
C LYS A 57 12.65 6.76 35.58
N GLU A 58 12.74 8.05 35.90
CA GLU A 58 13.39 8.51 37.14
C GLU A 58 12.64 8.04 38.38
N LEU A 59 11.31 7.96 38.32
CA LEU A 59 10.50 7.37 39.39
C LEU A 59 10.75 5.85 39.56
N ASN A 60 10.94 5.11 38.47
CA ASN A 60 11.31 3.69 38.54
C ASN A 60 12.68 3.51 39.20
N GLU A 61 13.67 4.30 38.78
CA GLU A 61 15.03 4.28 39.37
C GLU A 61 15.01 4.62 40.87
N LEU A 62 14.20 5.60 41.27
CA LEU A 62 14.03 5.99 42.66
C LEU A 62 13.42 4.87 43.51
N VAL A 63 12.30 4.28 43.09
CA VAL A 63 11.67 3.21 43.86
C VAL A 63 12.53 1.95 43.88
N PHE A 64 13.25 1.66 42.80
CA PHE A 64 14.25 0.59 42.75
C PHE A 64 15.40 0.86 43.74
N PHE A 65 15.89 2.09 43.83
CA PHE A 65 16.90 2.51 44.81
C PHE A 65 16.42 2.32 46.27
N LEU A 66 15.15 2.67 46.57
CA LEU A 66 14.56 2.43 47.89
C LEU A 66 14.48 0.92 48.20
N ALA A 67 14.09 0.11 47.22
CA ALA A 67 14.04 -1.35 47.38
C ALA A 67 15.43 -1.94 47.64
N LEU A 68 16.47 -1.50 46.93
CA LEU A 68 17.86 -1.95 47.18
C LEU A 68 18.35 -1.68 48.60
N ASN A 69 17.80 -0.65 49.26
CA ASN A 69 18.16 -0.23 50.61
C ASN A 69 17.10 -0.66 51.66
N THR A 70 16.29 -1.66 51.33
CA THR A 70 15.31 -2.25 52.23
C THR A 70 15.88 -3.50 52.92
N GLU A 71 15.47 -3.77 54.16
CA GLU A 71 15.86 -4.96 54.91
C GLU A 71 15.00 -6.18 54.52
N TYR A 72 15.67 -7.23 54.04
CA TYR A 72 15.07 -8.52 53.65
C TYR A 72 15.54 -9.63 54.58
N LYS A 73 14.75 -10.71 54.70
CA LYS A 73 15.18 -11.89 55.47
C LYS A 73 16.26 -12.66 54.71
N LYS A 74 16.12 -12.78 53.39
CA LYS A 74 17.13 -13.36 52.50
C LYS A 74 18.15 -12.31 52.08
N LEU A 75 19.41 -12.72 51.92
CA LEU A 75 20.47 -11.82 51.44
C LEU A 75 20.15 -11.40 50.01
N LEU A 76 20.10 -10.09 49.78
CA LEU A 76 19.89 -9.54 48.44
C LEU A 76 21.08 -9.96 47.58
N PRO A 77 20.87 -10.74 46.49
CA PRO A 77 21.97 -11.19 45.65
C PRO A 77 22.84 -10.01 45.23
N ASP A 78 24.11 -10.27 44.96
CA ASP A 78 24.96 -9.26 44.36
C ASP A 78 24.47 -9.01 42.93
N ILE A 79 23.56 -8.05 42.82
CA ILE A 79 23.27 -7.34 41.58
C ILE A 79 24.53 -6.51 41.34
N ASN A 80 25.57 -7.15 40.78
CA ASN A 80 26.93 -6.62 40.63
C ASN A 80 26.96 -5.21 40.02
N GLU A 81 25.97 -4.86 39.22
CA GLU A 81 25.83 -3.56 38.57
C GLU A 81 25.39 -2.40 39.49
N HIS A 82 24.85 -2.68 40.69
CA HIS A 82 24.26 -1.67 41.59
C HIS A 82 24.74 -1.76 43.05
N SER A 83 25.80 -2.53 43.31
CA SER A 83 26.38 -2.70 44.66
C SER A 83 26.75 -1.36 45.32
N HIS A 84 27.25 -0.41 44.54
CA HIS A 84 27.64 0.93 44.98
C HIS A 84 26.47 1.77 45.54
N LEU A 85 25.21 1.38 45.32
CA LEU A 85 24.02 2.09 45.78
C LEU A 85 23.42 1.53 47.07
N LYS A 86 23.94 0.39 47.57
CA LYS A 86 23.50 -0.23 48.82
C LYS A 86 24.10 0.51 50.03
N GLY A 87 23.31 0.73 51.07
CA GLY A 87 23.73 1.36 52.33
C GLY A 87 23.90 2.88 52.30
N ILE A 88 23.45 3.54 51.22
CA ILE A 88 23.56 5.01 51.05
C ILE A 88 22.50 5.75 51.87
N ILE A 89 21.35 5.13 52.10
CA ILE A 89 20.25 5.67 52.93
C ILE A 89 20.05 4.80 54.17
N PRO A 90 19.36 5.31 55.22
CA PRO A 90 18.91 4.48 56.33
C PRO A 90 18.10 3.29 55.81
N LYS A 91 18.39 2.09 56.30
CA LYS A 91 17.73 0.86 55.87
C LYS A 91 16.23 0.95 56.15
N LEU A 92 15.42 0.70 55.13
CA LEU A 92 13.96 0.72 55.25
C LEU A 92 13.44 -0.65 55.69
N SER A 93 12.34 -0.67 56.43
CA SER A 93 11.54 -1.89 56.51
C SER A 93 10.74 -2.09 55.22
N LYS A 94 10.42 -3.34 54.89
CA LYS A 94 9.56 -3.67 53.72
C LYS A 94 8.18 -3.01 53.82
N TYR A 95 7.64 -2.91 55.03
CA TYR A 95 6.36 -2.25 55.27
C TYR A 95 6.43 -0.75 54.97
N LEU A 96 7.52 -0.08 55.38
CA LEU A 96 7.72 1.34 55.10
C LEU A 96 7.89 1.59 53.60
N LEU A 97 8.67 0.77 52.89
CA LEU A 97 8.80 0.84 51.43
C LEU A 97 7.43 0.75 50.74
N ALA A 98 6.65 -0.30 51.07
CA ALA A 98 5.32 -0.49 50.49
C ALA A 98 4.41 0.71 50.82
N THR A 99 4.40 1.17 52.07
CA THR A 99 3.52 2.28 52.49
C THR A 99 3.88 3.59 51.79
N ILE A 100 5.16 3.91 51.61
CA ILE A 100 5.61 5.06 50.82
C ILE A 100 5.07 4.95 49.40
N CYS A 101 5.24 3.80 48.74
CA CYS A 101 4.83 3.63 47.36
C CYS A 101 3.30 3.73 47.19
N PHE A 102 2.53 3.19 48.13
CA PHE A 102 1.09 3.22 48.07
C PHE A 102 0.51 4.61 48.39
N GLN A 103 1.02 5.30 49.41
CA GLN A 103 0.54 6.64 49.78
C GLN A 103 0.93 7.72 48.75
N LEU A 104 2.06 7.55 48.06
CA LEU A 104 2.53 8.46 47.02
C LEU A 104 2.06 8.08 45.61
N ASN A 105 1.19 7.09 45.47
CA ASN A 105 0.68 6.60 44.18
C ASN A 105 1.78 6.13 43.21
N LEU A 106 2.84 5.52 43.74
CA LEU A 106 3.99 4.95 43.02
C LEU A 106 3.85 3.43 42.81
N VAL A 107 2.63 2.91 42.78
CA VAL A 107 2.37 1.45 42.70
C VAL A 107 2.85 0.87 41.37
N HIS A 108 2.81 1.64 40.27
CA HIS A 108 3.40 1.23 38.99
C HIS A 108 4.91 1.02 39.09
N GLN A 109 5.63 1.92 39.77
CA GLN A 109 7.06 1.80 40.01
C GLN A 109 7.39 0.66 40.97
N TYR A 110 6.52 0.40 41.95
CA TYR A 110 6.64 -0.79 42.81
C TYR A 110 6.45 -2.08 42.00
N GLY A 111 5.53 -2.09 41.03
CA GLY A 111 5.40 -3.17 40.05
C GLY A 111 6.68 -3.40 39.24
N TYR A 112 7.37 -2.33 38.83
CA TYR A 112 8.68 -2.44 38.18
C TYR A 112 9.74 -3.13 39.06
N VAL A 113 9.74 -2.87 40.37
CA VAL A 113 10.61 -3.58 41.33
C VAL A 113 10.30 -5.08 41.34
N ILE A 114 9.02 -5.46 41.34
CA ILE A 114 8.60 -6.88 41.27
C ILE A 114 9.09 -7.54 39.96
N GLU A 115 9.06 -6.82 38.84
CA GLU A 115 9.55 -7.35 37.56
C GLU A 115 11.08 -7.60 37.59
N CYS A 116 11.84 -6.72 38.25
CA CYS A 116 13.30 -6.80 38.26
C CYS A 116 13.88 -7.69 39.37
N PHE A 117 13.22 -7.82 40.52
CA PHE A 117 13.80 -8.49 41.69
C PHE A 117 13.83 -10.03 41.58
N PRO A 118 14.69 -10.72 42.35
CA PRO A 118 14.66 -12.17 42.53
C PRO A 118 13.33 -12.68 43.14
N LEU A 119 12.85 -13.86 42.71
CA LEU A 119 11.56 -14.42 43.16
C LEU A 119 11.48 -14.62 44.68
N ASP A 120 12.58 -15.04 45.29
CA ASP A 120 12.69 -15.33 46.71
C ASP A 120 12.53 -14.08 47.60
N LEU A 121 12.77 -12.88 47.04
CA LEU A 121 12.53 -11.59 47.70
C LEU A 121 11.14 -11.02 47.38
N ILE A 122 10.57 -11.38 46.23
CA ILE A 122 9.25 -10.90 45.81
C ILE A 122 8.16 -11.37 46.79
N GLU A 123 8.26 -12.60 47.30
CA GLU A 123 7.35 -13.12 48.34
C GLU A 123 7.26 -12.15 49.54
N GLU A 124 8.41 -11.74 50.07
CA GLU A 124 8.47 -10.83 51.22
C GLU A 124 7.89 -9.43 50.91
N LEU A 125 7.99 -8.98 49.65
CA LEU A 125 7.42 -7.71 49.18
C LEU A 125 5.90 -7.81 49.00
N LEU A 126 5.39 -8.93 48.50
CA LEU A 126 3.96 -9.16 48.30
C LEU A 126 3.22 -9.31 49.64
N ASP A 127 3.86 -9.89 50.66
CA ASP A 127 3.29 -9.94 52.02
C ASP A 127 2.94 -8.56 52.57
N GLN A 128 3.76 -7.56 52.29
CA GLN A 128 3.50 -6.18 52.73
C GLN A 128 2.43 -5.51 51.88
N VAL A 129 2.32 -5.87 50.60
CA VAL A 129 1.23 -5.41 49.72
C VAL A 129 -0.13 -5.81 50.29
N VAL A 130 -0.28 -7.03 50.82
CA VAL A 130 -1.53 -7.49 51.44
C VAL A 130 -2.01 -6.52 52.53
N GLN A 131 -1.10 -6.08 53.40
CA GLN A 131 -1.46 -5.14 54.49
C GLN A 131 -1.77 -3.75 53.95
N CYS A 132 -0.98 -3.25 52.99
CA CYS A 132 -1.21 -1.94 52.39
C CYS A 132 -2.56 -1.85 51.67
N LEU A 133 -2.94 -2.89 50.93
CA LEU A 133 -4.21 -2.95 50.20
C LEU A 133 -5.44 -2.87 51.12
N LYS A 134 -5.37 -3.44 52.33
CA LYS A 134 -6.49 -3.40 53.30
C LYS A 134 -6.87 -1.98 53.72
N CYS A 135 -5.89 -1.08 53.78
CA CYS A 135 -6.04 0.32 54.19
C CYS A 135 -6.52 1.26 53.06
N LEU A 136 -6.63 0.77 51.81
CA LEU A 136 -7.03 1.59 50.68
C LEU A 136 -8.54 1.61 50.46
N LYS A 137 -9.02 2.71 49.87
CA LYS A 137 -10.38 2.77 49.30
C LYS A 137 -10.52 1.75 48.17
N ARG A 138 -11.70 1.14 48.05
CA ARG A 138 -11.99 0.01 47.14
C ARG A 138 -11.55 0.24 45.68
N LYS A 139 -11.93 1.36 45.07
CA LYS A 139 -11.52 1.70 43.70
C LYS A 139 -10.00 1.74 43.50
N ILE A 140 -9.27 2.28 44.49
CA ILE A 140 -7.81 2.38 44.46
C ILE A 140 -7.19 1.00 44.70
N HIS A 141 -7.74 0.22 45.64
CA HIS A 141 -7.35 -1.16 45.90
C HIS A 141 -7.39 -1.99 44.61
N ILE A 142 -8.53 -2.05 43.91
CA ILE A 142 -8.68 -2.85 42.68
C ILE A 142 -7.59 -2.51 41.66
N LYS A 143 -7.37 -1.21 41.42
CA LYS A 143 -6.32 -0.74 40.50
C LYS A 143 -4.93 -1.17 40.95
N CYS A 144 -4.59 -0.98 42.22
CA CYS A 144 -3.26 -1.29 42.76
C CYS A 144 -2.97 -2.79 42.74
N ALA A 145 -3.92 -3.62 43.18
CA ALA A 145 -3.77 -5.06 43.18
C ALA A 145 -3.61 -5.61 41.75
N PHE A 146 -4.35 -5.09 40.77
CA PHE A 146 -4.16 -5.47 39.38
C PHE A 146 -2.76 -5.15 38.86
N ILE A 147 -2.24 -3.95 39.14
CA ILE A 147 -0.86 -3.55 38.74
C ILE A 147 0.16 -4.53 39.31
N ILE A 148 0.06 -4.85 40.60
CA ILE A 148 0.99 -5.75 41.29
C ILE A 148 0.92 -7.17 40.72
N LEU A 149 -0.28 -7.72 40.56
CA LEU A 149 -0.47 -9.07 40.02
C LEU A 149 0.00 -9.16 38.57
N ASN A 150 -0.25 -8.13 37.75
CA ASN A 150 0.21 -8.08 36.36
C ASN A 150 1.74 -8.04 36.27
N SER A 151 2.41 -7.24 37.11
CA SER A 151 3.87 -7.20 37.18
C SER A 151 4.46 -8.53 37.65
N LEU A 152 3.82 -9.21 38.60
CA LEU A 152 4.21 -10.57 38.99
C LEU A 152 4.05 -11.56 37.83
N MET A 153 2.93 -11.51 37.09
CA MET A 153 2.72 -12.40 35.95
C MET A 153 3.77 -12.19 34.87
N ARG A 154 4.13 -10.94 34.56
CA ARG A 154 5.22 -10.62 33.63
C ARG A 154 6.55 -11.21 34.07
N LYS A 155 6.90 -11.08 35.35
CA LYS A 155 8.12 -11.70 35.91
C LYS A 155 8.12 -13.20 35.71
N LEU A 156 7.03 -13.88 36.07
CA LEU A 156 6.92 -15.33 35.92
C LEU A 156 6.97 -15.76 34.45
N THR A 157 6.40 -14.97 33.53
CA THR A 157 6.48 -15.25 32.10
C THR A 157 7.90 -15.16 31.53
N VAL A 158 8.72 -14.21 32.01
CA VAL A 158 10.13 -14.10 31.58
C VAL A 158 10.99 -15.28 32.06
N LEU A 159 10.61 -15.91 33.17
CA LEU A 159 11.37 -17.03 33.75
C LEU A 159 11.05 -18.39 33.09
N GLN A 160 10.15 -18.41 32.10
CA GLN A 160 9.76 -19.60 31.35
C GLN A 160 10.96 -20.15 30.54
N GLY A 161 11.21 -21.47 30.66
CA GLY A 161 12.25 -22.18 29.90
C GLY A 161 13.45 -22.70 30.71
N ASN A 162 13.57 -22.34 31.99
CA ASN A 162 14.64 -22.80 32.89
C ASN A 162 14.06 -23.54 34.13
N THR A 163 13.20 -24.53 33.93
CA THR A 163 12.54 -25.28 35.02
C THR A 163 13.52 -26.17 35.80
N LYS A 164 14.25 -25.55 36.74
CA LYS A 164 14.89 -26.23 37.86
C LYS A 164 13.88 -26.40 38.99
N SER A 165 13.98 -27.50 39.75
CA SER A 165 13.16 -27.77 40.95
C SER A 165 13.09 -26.59 41.91
N GLU A 166 14.18 -25.83 42.05
CA GLU A 166 14.27 -24.66 42.94
C GLU A 166 13.31 -23.51 42.58
N ILE A 167 12.98 -23.33 41.29
CA ILE A 167 12.03 -22.30 40.86
C ILE A 167 10.60 -22.72 41.19
N GLN A 168 10.31 -24.03 41.20
CA GLN A 168 9.00 -24.55 41.58
C GLN A 168 8.66 -24.22 43.03
N ASP A 169 9.61 -24.48 43.94
CA ASP A 169 9.41 -24.26 45.37
C ASP A 169 9.15 -22.77 45.66
N LEU A 170 9.89 -21.88 44.99
CA LEU A 170 9.67 -20.43 45.11
C LEU A 170 8.31 -19.98 44.57
N ILE A 171 7.82 -20.59 43.49
CA ILE A 171 6.47 -20.30 42.98
C ILE A 171 5.41 -20.80 43.95
N ASP A 172 5.62 -21.98 44.53
CA ASP A 172 4.72 -22.56 45.52
C ASP A 172 4.60 -21.68 46.77
N ASP A 173 5.70 -21.06 47.21
CA ASP A 173 5.72 -20.09 48.33
C ASP A 173 4.95 -18.79 48.00
N LEU A 174 4.86 -18.40 46.72
CA LEU A 174 4.11 -17.22 46.28
C LEU A 174 2.59 -17.45 46.23
N VAL A 175 2.14 -18.70 46.01
CA VAL A 175 0.71 -19.03 45.84
C VAL A 175 -0.15 -18.57 47.02
N PRO A 176 0.21 -18.80 48.30
CA PRO A 176 -0.55 -18.32 49.44
C PRO A 176 -0.74 -16.80 49.44
N VAL A 177 0.32 -16.03 49.18
CA VAL A 177 0.28 -14.56 49.21
C VAL A 177 -0.58 -14.02 48.07
N VAL A 178 -0.41 -14.56 46.86
CA VAL A 178 -1.24 -14.22 45.70
C VAL A 178 -2.71 -14.57 45.94
N SER A 179 -2.98 -15.73 46.54
CA SER A 179 -4.34 -16.14 46.90
C SER A 179 -4.99 -15.13 47.85
N VAL A 180 -4.25 -14.61 48.83
CA VAL A 180 -4.77 -13.58 49.75
C VAL A 180 -5.03 -12.26 49.02
N ILE A 181 -4.14 -11.81 48.13
CA ILE A 181 -4.36 -10.60 47.32
C ILE A 181 -5.61 -10.75 46.45
N LEU A 182 -5.75 -11.88 45.77
CA LEU A 182 -6.91 -12.18 44.92
C LEU A 182 -8.21 -12.32 45.73
N ARG A 183 -8.18 -12.95 46.90
CA ARG A 183 -9.36 -13.01 47.78
C ARG A 183 -9.76 -11.63 48.29
N ASN A 184 -8.79 -10.77 48.61
CA ASN A 184 -9.07 -9.38 49.03
C ASN A 184 -9.66 -8.52 47.89
N LEU A 185 -9.39 -8.86 46.63
CA LEU A 185 -10.04 -8.24 45.48
C LEU A 185 -11.53 -8.59 45.37
N VAL A 186 -11.88 -9.83 45.73
CA VAL A 186 -13.23 -10.40 45.54
C VAL A 186 -14.10 -10.23 46.79
N LEU A 187 -13.52 -10.30 47.99
CA LEU A 187 -14.25 -10.16 49.24
C LEU A 187 -14.76 -8.73 49.42
N VAL A 188 -16.08 -8.60 49.29
CA VAL A 188 -16.78 -7.36 49.57
C VAL A 188 -17.22 -7.38 51.03
N GLU A 189 -16.45 -6.75 51.93
CA GLU A 189 -16.88 -6.57 53.32
C GLU A 189 -18.21 -5.82 53.34
N ALA A 190 -19.25 -6.41 53.95
CA ALA A 190 -20.61 -5.85 53.99
C ALA A 190 -20.65 -4.41 54.55
N ASP A 191 -19.73 -4.09 55.46
CA ASP A 191 -19.60 -2.75 56.04
C ASP A 191 -19.01 -1.70 55.09
N ARG A 192 -18.29 -2.12 54.03
CA ARG A 192 -17.75 -1.23 52.99
C ARG A 192 -18.76 -0.94 51.86
N VAL A 193 -19.89 -1.66 51.81
CA VAL A 193 -20.96 -1.47 50.80
C VAL A 193 -22.09 -0.59 51.34
N LYS A 194 -22.24 -0.48 52.66
CA LYS A 194 -23.24 0.39 53.30
C LYS A 194 -23.06 1.84 52.80
N GLY A 195 -24.05 2.33 52.05
CA GLY A 195 -24.07 3.69 51.50
C GLY A 195 -23.52 3.85 50.08
N THR A 196 -23.09 2.79 49.40
CA THR A 196 -22.69 2.85 47.98
C THR A 196 -23.90 2.55 47.08
N GLU A 197 -24.11 3.35 46.04
CA GLU A 197 -25.13 3.06 45.02
C GLU A 197 -24.89 1.70 44.35
N MET A 198 -25.94 0.89 44.19
CA MET A 198 -25.87 -0.45 43.62
C MET A 198 -25.24 -0.48 42.22
N GLN A 199 -25.46 0.56 41.40
CA GLN A 199 -24.84 0.67 40.07
C GLN A 199 -23.30 0.74 40.14
N ASN A 200 -22.73 1.39 41.16
CA ASN A 200 -21.29 1.44 41.35
C ASN A 200 -20.74 0.07 41.76
N VAL A 201 -21.47 -0.68 42.57
CA VAL A 201 -21.10 -2.05 42.93
C VAL A 201 -21.09 -2.95 41.69
N TYR A 202 -22.10 -2.84 40.82
CA TYR A 202 -22.16 -3.62 39.58
C TYR A 202 -21.00 -3.28 38.65
N LYS A 203 -20.68 -1.99 38.48
CA LYS A 203 -19.51 -1.54 37.73
C LYS A 203 -18.22 -2.14 38.28
N GLU A 204 -18.03 -2.13 39.61
CA GLU A 204 -16.85 -2.67 40.25
C GLU A 204 -16.69 -4.18 40.02
N ILE A 205 -17.77 -4.95 40.10
CA ILE A 205 -17.76 -6.40 39.79
C ILE A 205 -17.30 -6.62 38.34
N GLY A 206 -17.81 -5.82 37.39
CA GLY A 206 -17.41 -5.90 35.99
C GLY A 206 -15.93 -5.58 35.77
N LEU A 207 -15.41 -4.54 36.44
CA LEU A 207 -13.98 -4.20 36.36
C LEU A 207 -13.07 -5.26 37.00
N ILE A 208 -13.48 -5.85 38.13
CA ILE A 208 -12.75 -6.96 38.76
C ILE A 208 -12.71 -8.15 37.81
N LEU A 209 -13.85 -8.55 37.25
CA LEU A 209 -13.92 -9.67 36.30
C LEU A 209 -13.06 -9.41 35.07
N LEU A 210 -13.16 -8.21 34.46
CA LEU A 210 -12.36 -7.83 33.30
C LEU A 210 -10.85 -7.93 33.59
N ASN A 211 -10.41 -7.41 34.75
CA ASN A 211 -9.01 -7.47 35.17
C ASN A 211 -8.54 -8.91 35.40
N LEU A 212 -9.37 -9.77 36.00
CA LEU A 212 -9.04 -11.19 36.20
C LEU A 212 -8.95 -11.95 34.87
N LEU A 213 -9.87 -11.69 33.92
CA LEU A 213 -9.82 -12.26 32.58
C LEU A 213 -8.53 -11.84 31.86
N GLN A 214 -8.13 -10.57 31.96
CA GLN A 214 -6.87 -10.08 31.40
C GLN A 214 -5.66 -10.78 32.03
N LEU A 215 -5.62 -10.96 33.35
CA LEU A 215 -4.54 -11.69 34.02
C LEU A 215 -4.47 -13.15 33.55
N LEU A 216 -5.61 -13.85 33.45
CA LEU A 216 -5.66 -15.21 32.92
C LEU A 216 -5.07 -15.28 31.49
N LEU A 217 -5.38 -14.31 30.63
CA LEU A 217 -4.83 -14.27 29.28
C LEU A 217 -3.30 -14.09 29.25
N THR A 218 -2.68 -13.56 30.30
CA THR A 218 -1.20 -13.45 30.41
C THR A 218 -0.49 -14.72 30.89
N ILE A 219 -1.19 -15.65 31.56
CA ILE A 219 -0.57 -16.84 32.17
C ILE A 219 -0.35 -17.94 31.12
N ASN A 220 0.87 -18.47 31.00
CA ASN A 220 1.13 -19.62 30.13
C ASN A 220 0.55 -20.89 30.76
N ASN A 221 -0.37 -21.54 30.05
CA ASN A 221 -1.07 -22.74 30.52
C ASN A 221 -0.30 -24.05 30.28
N ASN A 222 0.76 -24.01 29.47
CA ASN A 222 1.63 -25.15 29.19
C ASN A 222 2.75 -25.32 30.22
N ASP A 223 2.99 -24.32 31.07
CA ASP A 223 4.02 -24.37 32.09
C ASP A 223 3.51 -25.11 33.34
N PRO A 224 4.04 -26.30 33.67
CA PRO A 224 3.62 -27.05 34.84
C PRO A 224 3.88 -26.27 36.14
N ALA A 225 4.86 -25.37 36.16
CA ALA A 225 5.23 -24.64 37.37
C ALA A 225 4.18 -23.61 37.78
N LEU A 226 3.47 -23.05 36.81
CA LEU A 226 2.40 -22.09 37.04
C LEU A 226 1.06 -22.75 37.32
N ARG A 227 0.95 -24.09 37.31
CA ARG A 227 -0.34 -24.78 37.38
C ARG A 227 -1.10 -24.52 38.69
N LYS A 228 -0.42 -24.49 39.84
CA LYS A 228 -1.05 -24.16 41.14
C LYS A 228 -1.53 -22.71 41.20
N LEU A 229 -0.73 -21.80 40.65
CA LEU A 229 -1.06 -20.39 40.55
C LEU A 229 -2.26 -20.17 39.61
N LEU A 230 -2.22 -20.78 38.43
CA LEU A 230 -3.31 -20.79 37.45
C LEU A 230 -4.61 -21.32 38.09
N ASN A 231 -4.54 -22.42 38.85
CA ASN A 231 -5.70 -22.94 39.58
C ASN A 231 -6.31 -21.88 40.50
N THR A 232 -5.47 -21.14 41.24
CA THR A 232 -5.91 -20.07 42.14
C THR A 232 -6.63 -18.95 41.38
N PHE A 233 -6.09 -18.52 40.22
CA PHE A 233 -6.75 -17.53 39.37
C PHE A 233 -8.08 -18.04 38.80
N ILE A 234 -8.12 -19.30 38.34
CA ILE A 234 -9.34 -19.92 37.79
C ILE A 234 -10.44 -19.98 38.86
N THR A 235 -10.12 -20.50 40.05
CA THR A 235 -11.09 -20.63 41.15
C THR A 235 -11.68 -19.27 41.52
N ILE A 236 -10.83 -18.26 41.73
CA ILE A 236 -11.27 -16.94 42.17
C ILE A 236 -12.05 -16.20 41.06
N THR A 237 -11.63 -16.36 39.80
CA THR A 237 -12.41 -15.82 38.66
C THR A 237 -13.76 -16.51 38.58
N GLY A 238 -13.82 -17.82 38.79
CA GLY A 238 -15.07 -18.59 38.86
C GLY A 238 -16.00 -18.07 39.95
N ASP A 239 -15.48 -17.79 41.14
CA ASP A 239 -16.26 -17.23 42.25
C ASP A 239 -16.86 -15.86 41.91
N VAL A 240 -16.11 -15.00 41.20
CA VAL A 240 -16.64 -13.71 40.71
C VAL A 240 -17.74 -13.90 39.69
N VAL A 241 -17.56 -14.82 38.72
CA VAL A 241 -18.56 -15.11 37.69
C VAL A 241 -19.86 -15.65 38.31
N LYS A 242 -19.77 -16.47 39.37
CA LYS A 242 -20.95 -16.95 40.12
C LYS A 242 -21.77 -15.82 40.73
N CYS A 243 -21.16 -14.67 41.03
CA CYS A 243 -21.85 -13.49 41.53
C CYS A 243 -22.55 -12.68 40.42
N VAL A 244 -22.29 -12.96 39.14
CA VAL A 244 -22.88 -12.21 38.01
C VAL A 244 -24.32 -12.67 37.77
N THR A 245 -25.27 -11.93 38.33
CA THR A 245 -26.70 -12.10 38.05
C THR A 245 -27.10 -11.39 36.75
N LEU A 246 -28.29 -11.70 36.22
CA LEU A 246 -28.84 -11.04 35.03
C LEU A 246 -28.87 -9.50 35.20
N ASN A 247 -29.22 -9.00 36.38
CA ASN A 247 -29.28 -7.56 36.67
C ASN A 247 -27.89 -6.90 36.57
N ILE A 248 -26.85 -7.59 37.08
CA ILE A 248 -25.46 -7.11 36.96
C ILE A 248 -25.05 -7.10 35.49
N TYR A 249 -25.28 -8.21 34.77
CA TYR A 249 -24.89 -8.33 33.37
C TYR A 249 -25.57 -7.30 32.47
N VAL A 250 -26.88 -7.06 32.65
CA VAL A 250 -27.62 -6.06 31.87
C VAL A 250 -27.15 -4.63 32.20
N SER A 251 -26.86 -4.33 33.47
CA SER A 251 -26.35 -3.00 33.84
C SER A 251 -25.04 -2.63 33.15
N TRP A 252 -24.21 -3.61 32.80
CA TRP A 252 -22.95 -3.38 32.09
C TRP A 252 -23.14 -2.89 30.65
N ALA A 253 -24.30 -3.10 30.05
CA ALA A 253 -24.62 -2.57 28.72
C ALA A 253 -24.75 -1.05 28.70
N GLU A 254 -25.08 -0.44 29.85
CA GLU A 254 -25.25 1.00 30.02
C GLU A 254 -23.97 1.72 30.49
N ILE A 255 -22.92 0.96 30.83
CA ILE A 255 -21.67 1.51 31.34
C ILE A 255 -20.67 1.61 30.20
N GLU A 256 -20.33 2.84 29.80
CA GLU A 256 -19.26 3.09 28.83
C GLU A 256 -17.88 2.73 29.39
N TYR A 257 -17.10 2.01 28.58
CA TYR A 257 -15.72 1.61 28.87
C TYR A 257 -14.91 1.53 27.56
N ASN A 258 -13.98 2.47 27.37
CA ASN A 258 -13.09 2.53 26.19
C ASN A 258 -13.83 2.43 24.84
N GLU A 259 -14.83 3.29 24.64
CA GLU A 259 -15.67 3.43 23.43
C GLU A 259 -16.71 2.33 23.18
N ASP A 260 -16.61 1.19 23.87
CA ASP A 260 -17.64 0.15 23.92
C ASP A 260 -18.36 0.18 25.28
N ASN A 261 -19.43 -0.59 25.43
CA ASN A 261 -20.00 -0.84 26.76
C ASN A 261 -19.22 -1.96 27.49
N LEU A 262 -19.22 -1.90 28.82
CA LEU A 262 -18.49 -2.83 29.69
C LEU A 262 -18.92 -4.29 29.44
N GLN A 263 -20.20 -4.51 29.10
CA GLN A 263 -20.73 -5.83 28.79
C GLN A 263 -20.02 -6.45 27.56
N ALA A 264 -19.92 -5.70 26.46
CA ALA A 264 -19.28 -6.16 25.23
C ALA A 264 -17.80 -6.47 25.45
N VAL A 265 -17.09 -5.60 26.19
CA VAL A 265 -15.66 -5.78 26.48
C VAL A 265 -15.43 -7.04 27.33
N ILE A 266 -16.23 -7.26 28.38
CA ILE A 266 -16.16 -8.48 29.21
C ILE A 266 -16.52 -9.72 28.37
N SER A 267 -17.54 -9.61 27.52
CA SER A 267 -18.01 -10.72 26.68
C SER A 267 -16.94 -11.19 25.69
N GLY A 268 -16.22 -10.25 25.06
CA GLY A 268 -15.10 -10.55 24.16
C GLY A 268 -13.90 -11.15 24.90
N ARG A 269 -13.49 -10.57 26.03
CA ARG A 269 -12.38 -11.12 26.84
C ARG A 269 -12.71 -12.48 27.44
N GLY A 270 -13.96 -12.70 27.83
CA GLY A 270 -14.44 -13.99 28.29
C GLY A 270 -14.33 -15.06 27.20
N TYR A 271 -14.63 -14.70 25.95
CA TYR A 271 -14.48 -15.61 24.81
C TYR A 271 -13.02 -15.98 24.55
N GLU A 272 -12.09 -15.03 24.61
CA GLU A 272 -10.64 -15.31 24.49
C GLU A 272 -10.15 -16.29 25.59
N VAL A 273 -10.64 -16.15 26.82
CA VAL A 273 -10.33 -17.07 27.92
C VAL A 273 -10.93 -18.46 27.66
N ILE A 274 -12.14 -18.55 27.12
CA ILE A 274 -12.74 -19.83 26.72
C ILE A 274 -11.85 -20.53 25.68
N GLU A 275 -11.46 -19.84 24.60
CA GLU A 275 -10.61 -20.45 23.56
C GLU A 275 -9.28 -20.94 24.12
N LYS A 276 -8.67 -20.18 25.04
CA LYS A 276 -7.38 -20.52 25.64
C LYS A 276 -7.45 -21.71 26.61
N TYR A 277 -8.56 -21.87 27.34
CA TYR A 277 -8.67 -22.81 28.46
C TYR A 277 -9.70 -23.94 28.28
N GLN A 278 -10.43 -23.99 27.16
CA GLN A 278 -11.48 -24.99 26.93
C GLN A 278 -11.01 -26.46 27.00
N GLU A 279 -9.74 -26.73 26.70
CA GLU A 279 -9.16 -28.08 26.71
C GLU A 279 -8.60 -28.48 28.08
N LEU A 280 -8.65 -27.60 29.08
CA LEU A 280 -8.08 -27.83 30.41
C LEU A 280 -9.16 -28.22 31.41
N ASP A 281 -9.10 -29.46 31.92
CA ASP A 281 -10.09 -30.02 32.86
C ASP A 281 -10.32 -29.13 34.09
N MET A 282 -9.26 -28.57 34.66
CA MET A 282 -9.32 -27.68 35.83
C MET A 282 -10.06 -26.36 35.57
N ALA A 283 -10.18 -25.95 34.30
CA ALA A 283 -10.89 -24.74 33.89
C ALA A 283 -12.34 -25.01 33.43
N SER A 284 -12.77 -26.28 33.38
CA SER A 284 -14.06 -26.69 32.81
C SER A 284 -15.26 -25.96 33.41
N GLU A 285 -15.29 -25.77 34.73
CA GLU A 285 -16.35 -25.04 35.44
C GLU A 285 -16.37 -23.55 35.03
N LEU A 286 -15.21 -22.90 35.04
CA LEU A 286 -15.09 -21.49 34.63
C LEU A 286 -15.49 -21.31 33.16
N VAL A 287 -15.03 -22.19 32.27
CA VAL A 287 -15.38 -22.17 30.84
C VAL A 287 -16.89 -22.35 30.66
N GLY A 288 -17.50 -23.30 31.37
CA GLY A 288 -18.94 -23.51 31.37
C GLY A 288 -19.72 -22.25 31.78
N MET A 289 -19.27 -21.57 32.83
CA MET A 289 -19.89 -20.33 33.30
C MET A 289 -19.68 -19.18 32.31
N LEU A 290 -18.46 -18.98 31.79
CA LEU A 290 -18.16 -17.90 30.85
C LEU A 290 -18.95 -18.03 29.55
N LYS A 291 -19.28 -19.24 29.08
CA LYS A 291 -20.13 -19.45 27.89
C LYS A 291 -21.51 -18.79 28.00
N THR A 292 -21.99 -18.51 29.22
CA THR A 292 -23.29 -17.85 29.43
C THR A 292 -23.26 -16.33 29.21
N ILE A 293 -22.09 -15.71 29.35
CA ILE A 293 -21.90 -14.24 29.26
C ILE A 293 -20.96 -13.82 28.12
N SER A 294 -20.22 -14.76 27.53
CA SER A 294 -19.23 -14.52 26.48
C SER A 294 -19.82 -14.74 25.10
N ARG A 295 -19.38 -13.94 24.13
CA ARG A 295 -19.75 -14.05 22.72
C ARG A 295 -18.50 -13.89 21.87
N LYS A 296 -18.47 -14.62 20.76
CA LYS A 296 -17.41 -14.44 19.76
C LYS A 296 -17.41 -12.98 19.30
N PRO A 297 -16.27 -12.26 19.39
CA PRO A 297 -16.20 -10.88 18.92
C PRO A 297 -16.47 -10.83 17.42
N LYS A 298 -17.19 -9.79 16.98
CA LYS A 298 -17.52 -9.60 15.56
C LYS A 298 -16.25 -9.35 14.75
N THR A 299 -16.17 -9.94 13.56
CA THR A 299 -15.07 -9.66 12.63
C THR A 299 -15.15 -8.21 12.12
N ILE A 300 -14.03 -7.65 11.65
CA ILE A 300 -14.02 -6.30 11.05
C ILE A 300 -15.01 -6.22 9.87
N ALA A 301 -15.13 -7.29 9.09
CA ALA A 301 -16.08 -7.38 7.99
C ALA A 301 -17.54 -7.30 8.49
N GLU A 302 -17.89 -8.02 9.55
CA GLU A 302 -19.22 -7.93 10.18
C GLU A 302 -19.49 -6.53 10.75
N ARG A 303 -18.49 -5.93 11.42
CA ARG A 303 -18.60 -4.56 11.93
C ARG A 303 -18.80 -3.55 10.80
N ILE A 304 -18.11 -3.70 9.67
CA ILE A 304 -18.26 -2.85 8.49
C ILE A 304 -19.67 -2.99 7.87
N LEU A 305 -20.21 -4.21 7.82
CA LEU A 305 -21.52 -4.47 7.23
C LEU A 305 -22.65 -3.82 8.03
N GLU A 306 -22.55 -3.83 9.36
CA GLU A 306 -23.56 -3.27 10.26
C GLU A 306 -23.36 -1.76 10.54
N ALA A 307 -22.18 -1.21 10.27
CA ALA A 307 -21.87 0.19 10.53
C ALA A 307 -22.60 1.15 9.58
N ASP A 308 -23.10 2.24 10.14
CA ASP A 308 -23.59 3.39 9.41
C ASP A 308 -22.42 4.30 8.94
N VAL A 309 -22.73 5.26 8.07
CA VAL A 309 -21.72 6.16 7.48
C VAL A 309 -20.96 6.94 8.56
N ALA A 310 -21.67 7.45 9.57
CA ALA A 310 -21.07 8.17 10.70
C ALA A 310 -20.07 7.30 11.49
N SER A 311 -20.41 6.05 11.77
CA SER A 311 -19.50 5.11 12.44
C SER A 311 -18.28 4.81 11.58
N ILE A 312 -18.45 4.59 10.27
CA ILE A 312 -17.33 4.33 9.35
C ILE A 312 -16.38 5.55 9.33
N ILE A 313 -16.90 6.78 9.20
CA ILE A 313 -16.10 8.01 9.22
C ILE A 313 -15.34 8.15 10.54
N LYS A 314 -15.99 7.86 11.68
CA LYS A 314 -15.34 7.88 13.00
C LYS A 314 -14.16 6.89 13.05
N MET A 315 -14.33 5.68 12.51
CA MET A 315 -13.27 4.67 12.49
C MET A 315 -12.12 5.04 11.53
N VAL A 316 -12.41 5.61 10.37
CA VAL A 316 -11.35 6.13 9.47
C VAL A 316 -10.52 7.23 10.15
N ASN A 317 -11.14 8.11 10.94
CA ASN A 317 -10.42 9.17 11.64
C ASN A 317 -9.61 8.69 12.87
N LYS A 318 -9.79 7.43 13.31
CA LYS A 318 -9.11 6.88 14.50
C LYS A 318 -7.65 6.47 14.23
N CYS A 319 -7.27 6.30 12.97
CA CYS A 319 -5.92 5.89 12.55
C CYS A 319 -5.44 4.57 13.20
N ASP A 320 -6.33 3.58 13.30
CA ASP A 320 -5.98 2.26 13.80
C ASP A 320 -5.39 1.34 12.69
N GLU A 321 -4.98 0.12 13.07
CA GLU A 321 -4.46 -0.88 12.14
C GLU A 321 -5.46 -1.32 11.05
N HIS A 322 -6.73 -0.98 11.19
CA HIS A 322 -7.80 -1.32 10.26
C HIS A 322 -8.32 -0.12 9.46
N GLN A 323 -7.69 1.05 9.59
CA GLN A 323 -8.11 2.31 8.95
C GLN A 323 -8.34 2.14 7.44
N LYS A 324 -7.47 1.40 6.74
CA LYS A 324 -7.59 1.13 5.30
C LYS A 324 -8.84 0.32 4.95
N PHE A 325 -9.25 -0.64 5.79
CA PHE A 325 -10.46 -1.43 5.55
C PHE A 325 -11.72 -0.58 5.70
N TRP A 326 -11.76 0.29 6.72
CA TRP A 326 -12.84 1.25 6.90
C TRP A 326 -12.91 2.27 5.76
N PHE A 327 -11.76 2.75 5.29
CA PHE A 327 -11.67 3.67 4.15
C PHE A 327 -12.25 3.04 2.87
N LYS A 328 -11.89 1.79 2.57
CA LYS A 328 -12.46 1.04 1.43
C LYS A 328 -13.97 0.82 1.56
N ALA A 329 -14.45 0.53 2.76
CA ALA A 329 -15.88 0.37 3.02
C ALA A 329 -16.65 1.67 2.74
N LEU A 330 -16.08 2.81 3.12
CA LEU A 330 -16.66 4.12 2.90
C LEU A 330 -16.86 4.40 1.40
N ILE A 331 -15.88 4.04 0.56
CA ILE A 331 -15.95 4.21 -0.90
C ILE A 331 -17.08 3.40 -1.54
N LYS A 332 -17.49 2.29 -0.93
CA LYS A 332 -18.59 1.44 -1.42
C LYS A 332 -19.97 2.01 -1.06
N LYS A 333 -20.07 3.06 -0.23
CA LYS A 333 -21.33 3.68 0.23
C LYS A 333 -21.70 4.93 -0.60
N ASN A 334 -21.81 4.79 -1.91
CA ASN A 334 -22.24 5.86 -2.85
C ASN A 334 -21.61 7.24 -2.57
N VAL A 335 -20.27 7.29 -2.60
CA VAL A 335 -19.42 8.43 -2.18
C VAL A 335 -19.94 9.81 -2.56
N PHE A 336 -20.39 9.99 -3.81
CA PHE A 336 -20.69 11.31 -4.36
C PHE A 336 -22.09 11.83 -3.99
N SER A 337 -22.89 11.09 -3.20
CA SER A 337 -24.17 11.57 -2.69
C SER A 337 -24.09 12.26 -1.32
N ASP A 338 -22.95 12.20 -0.63
CA ASP A 338 -22.78 12.70 0.73
C ASP A 338 -21.48 13.52 0.86
N GLU A 339 -21.60 14.79 1.25
CA GLU A 339 -20.44 15.68 1.40
C GLU A 339 -19.51 15.27 2.55
N GLU A 340 -20.04 14.68 3.63
CA GLU A 340 -19.22 14.24 4.75
C GLU A 340 -18.28 13.10 4.34
N ILE A 341 -18.76 12.23 3.44
CA ILE A 341 -17.94 11.18 2.84
C ILE A 341 -16.84 11.79 1.97
N VAL A 342 -17.18 12.73 1.09
CA VAL A 342 -16.21 13.39 0.20
C VAL A 342 -15.11 14.09 1.01
N ASP A 343 -15.46 14.80 2.08
CA ASP A 343 -14.49 15.50 2.92
C ASP A 343 -13.60 14.53 3.72
N CYS A 344 -14.17 13.43 4.21
CA CYS A 344 -13.41 12.37 4.86
C CYS A 344 -12.41 11.70 3.89
N LEU A 345 -12.83 11.41 2.65
CA LEU A 345 -11.95 10.87 1.63
C LEU A 345 -10.88 11.87 1.19
N ASP A 346 -11.20 13.16 1.07
CA ASP A 346 -10.24 14.21 0.72
C ASP A 346 -9.15 14.38 1.78
N ARG A 347 -9.49 14.16 3.06
CA ARG A 347 -8.54 14.18 4.18
C ARG A 347 -7.61 12.96 4.19
N TRP A 348 -8.13 11.78 3.81
CA TRP A 348 -7.43 10.50 3.92
C TRP A 348 -7.13 9.85 2.56
N TYR A 349 -7.03 10.66 1.51
CA TYR A 349 -6.77 10.21 0.13
C TYR A 349 -5.50 9.36 -0.01
N ASN A 350 -4.54 9.53 0.89
CA ASN A 350 -3.29 8.78 0.97
C ASN A 350 -3.47 7.27 1.23
N LEU A 351 -4.66 6.83 1.66
CA LEU A 351 -5.00 5.43 1.86
C LEU A 351 -5.48 4.71 0.57
N SER A 352 -5.58 5.45 -0.54
CA SER A 352 -6.08 4.95 -1.81
C SER A 352 -5.18 3.91 -2.45
N ASP A 353 -5.80 2.98 -3.16
CA ASP A 353 -5.16 1.96 -4.00
C ASP A 353 -5.88 1.84 -5.35
N ILE A 354 -5.44 0.91 -6.21
CA ILE A 354 -6.02 0.69 -7.53
C ILE A 354 -7.54 0.49 -7.46
N GLU A 355 -8.01 -0.43 -6.61
CA GLU A 355 -9.44 -0.74 -6.45
C GLU A 355 -10.23 0.50 -6.04
N THR A 356 -9.67 1.33 -5.16
CA THR A 356 -10.28 2.60 -4.74
C THR A 356 -10.52 3.53 -5.92
N VAL A 357 -9.48 3.78 -6.72
CA VAL A 357 -9.56 4.73 -7.85
C VAL A 357 -10.47 4.19 -8.95
N GLU A 358 -10.42 2.89 -9.22
CA GLU A 358 -11.34 2.23 -10.16
C GLU A 358 -12.80 2.40 -9.76
N VAL A 359 -13.14 2.20 -8.48
CA VAL A 359 -14.52 2.39 -8.00
C VAL A 359 -14.94 3.86 -8.12
N LEU A 360 -14.06 4.81 -7.76
CA LEU A 360 -14.35 6.23 -7.89
C LEU A 360 -14.59 6.66 -9.35
N LEU A 361 -13.82 6.11 -10.30
CA LEU A 361 -14.03 6.35 -11.73
C LEU A 361 -15.35 5.76 -12.23
N LYS A 362 -15.71 4.53 -11.81
CA LYS A 362 -17.00 3.89 -12.13
C LYS A 362 -18.22 4.68 -11.64
N LEU A 363 -18.08 5.41 -10.53
CA LEU A 363 -19.16 6.23 -9.97
C LEU A 363 -19.43 7.52 -10.77
N ARG A 364 -18.65 7.81 -11.83
CA ARG A 364 -18.84 8.93 -12.76
C ARG A 364 -18.96 10.29 -12.07
N PRO A 365 -17.86 10.85 -11.55
CA PRO A 365 -17.85 12.12 -10.83
C PRO A 365 -18.42 13.26 -11.68
N LYS A 366 -19.48 13.92 -11.17
CA LYS A 366 -20.21 14.97 -11.90
C LYS A 366 -19.70 16.38 -11.64
N THR A 367 -19.16 16.66 -10.46
CA THR A 367 -18.74 18.00 -10.03
C THR A 367 -17.22 18.16 -10.10
N SER A 368 -16.73 19.40 -10.19
CA SER A 368 -15.30 19.70 -10.12
C SER A 368 -14.66 19.19 -8.81
N LYS A 369 -15.39 19.26 -7.69
CA LYS A 369 -14.94 18.73 -6.39
C LYS A 369 -14.73 17.21 -6.44
N HIS A 370 -15.68 16.46 -7.01
CA HIS A 370 -15.58 15.00 -7.13
C HIS A 370 -14.42 14.59 -8.02
N LYS A 371 -14.27 15.28 -9.17
CA LYS A 371 -13.18 15.07 -10.11
C LYS A 371 -11.81 15.27 -9.45
N LYS A 372 -11.64 16.38 -8.70
CA LYS A 372 -10.43 16.67 -7.94
C LYS A 372 -10.10 15.59 -6.92
N LEU A 373 -11.10 15.06 -6.22
CA LEU A 373 -10.90 13.95 -5.28
C LEU A 373 -10.35 12.72 -5.98
N VAL A 374 -10.89 12.34 -7.14
CA VAL A 374 -10.39 11.17 -7.89
C VAL A 374 -8.92 11.35 -8.27
N PHE A 375 -8.52 12.53 -8.78
CA PHE A 375 -7.11 12.78 -9.09
C PHE A 375 -6.22 12.81 -7.86
N LYS A 376 -6.69 13.39 -6.77
CA LYS A 376 -5.95 13.38 -5.50
C LYS A 376 -5.69 11.95 -5.05
N CYS A 377 -6.69 11.06 -5.14
CA CYS A 377 -6.53 9.63 -4.85
C CYS A 377 -5.59 8.93 -5.84
N ALA A 378 -5.65 9.26 -7.14
CA ALA A 378 -4.78 8.70 -8.17
C ALA A 378 -3.30 9.12 -7.98
N SER A 379 -3.03 10.36 -7.57
CA SER A 379 -1.67 10.90 -7.43
C SER A 379 -0.78 10.12 -6.45
N VAL A 380 -1.40 9.42 -5.48
CA VAL A 380 -0.70 8.63 -4.46
C VAL A 380 -0.25 7.26 -4.99
N LEU A 381 -0.84 6.80 -6.09
CA LEU A 381 -0.55 5.50 -6.67
C LEU A 381 0.87 5.45 -7.26
N THR A 382 1.44 4.25 -7.36
CA THR A 382 2.69 4.07 -8.10
C THR A 382 2.46 4.23 -9.60
N LEU A 383 3.52 4.46 -10.38
CA LEU A 383 3.41 4.57 -11.85
C LEU A 383 2.77 3.32 -12.47
N GLU A 384 3.18 2.13 -12.02
CA GLU A 384 2.64 0.87 -12.52
C GLU A 384 1.16 0.68 -12.16
N ASP A 385 0.76 1.13 -10.97
CA ASP A 385 -0.64 1.11 -10.56
C ASP A 385 -1.48 2.12 -11.35
N LEU A 386 -0.94 3.30 -11.64
CA LEU A 386 -1.57 4.30 -12.51
C LEU A 386 -1.77 3.80 -13.93
N LYS A 387 -0.79 3.09 -14.51
CA LYS A 387 -0.93 2.45 -15.82
C LYS A 387 -2.08 1.45 -15.83
N LYS A 388 -2.22 0.61 -14.79
CA LYS A 388 -3.34 -0.33 -14.67
C LYS A 388 -4.69 0.38 -14.59
N VAL A 389 -4.78 1.45 -13.79
CA VAL A 389 -5.99 2.28 -13.70
C VAL A 389 -6.31 2.91 -15.07
N LEU A 390 -5.30 3.38 -15.80
CA LEU A 390 -5.46 3.97 -17.13
C LEU A 390 -6.01 2.95 -18.14
N ILE A 391 -5.44 1.74 -18.17
CA ILE A 391 -5.94 0.63 -19.01
C ILE A 391 -7.39 0.34 -18.65
N PHE A 392 -7.68 0.16 -17.37
CA PHE A 392 -9.05 -0.09 -16.90
C PHE A 392 -10.02 1.02 -17.36
N TYR A 393 -9.66 2.28 -17.13
CA TYR A 393 -10.49 3.44 -17.47
C TYR A 393 -10.78 3.53 -18.97
N LEU A 394 -9.76 3.36 -19.80
CA LEU A 394 -9.87 3.54 -21.25
C LEU A 394 -10.60 2.38 -21.94
N TYR A 395 -10.43 1.13 -21.48
CA TYR A 395 -11.10 -0.02 -22.06
C TYR A 395 -12.51 -0.25 -21.52
N ALA A 396 -12.74 -0.02 -20.22
CA ALA A 396 -14.01 -0.34 -19.58
C ALA A 396 -15.05 0.79 -19.68
N GLU A 397 -14.63 2.06 -19.61
CA GLU A 397 -15.56 3.19 -19.54
C GLU A 397 -15.43 4.08 -20.79
N ARG A 398 -16.40 4.00 -21.70
CA ARG A 398 -16.49 4.85 -22.92
C ARG A 398 -16.89 6.31 -22.65
N TRP A 399 -16.61 6.83 -21.45
CA TRP A 399 -16.97 8.19 -21.04
C TRP A 399 -15.73 8.97 -20.64
N HIS A 400 -15.60 10.19 -21.15
CA HIS A 400 -14.44 11.06 -20.95
C HIS A 400 -14.88 12.39 -20.33
N TRP A 401 -14.01 13.02 -19.54
CA TRP A 401 -14.30 14.36 -19.05
C TRP A 401 -13.95 15.36 -20.14
N ASN A 402 -14.90 16.21 -20.51
CA ASN A 402 -14.67 17.31 -21.45
C ASN A 402 -14.01 18.50 -20.73
N ASP A 403 -12.99 18.23 -19.91
CA ASP A 403 -12.19 19.27 -19.30
C ASP A 403 -11.16 19.76 -20.32
N ASN A 404 -10.94 21.08 -20.38
CA ASN A 404 -9.93 21.65 -21.25
C ASN A 404 -8.56 21.53 -20.59
N ILE A 405 -7.71 20.65 -21.13
CA ILE A 405 -6.38 20.36 -20.59
C ILE A 405 -5.24 21.05 -21.36
N VAL A 406 -5.55 21.86 -22.39
CA VAL A 406 -4.55 22.48 -23.28
C VAL A 406 -3.56 23.35 -22.52
N ASP A 407 -4.04 24.16 -21.58
CA ASP A 407 -3.21 25.08 -20.81
C ASP A 407 -2.18 24.34 -19.92
N GLN A 408 -2.46 23.09 -19.57
CA GLN A 408 -1.55 22.22 -18.80
C GLN A 408 -0.66 21.39 -19.73
N LEU A 409 -1.17 20.96 -20.89
CA LEU A 409 -0.43 20.16 -21.87
C LEU A 409 0.70 20.93 -22.54
N VAL A 410 0.45 22.16 -22.99
CA VAL A 410 1.42 22.93 -23.76
C VAL A 410 2.71 23.19 -22.97
N PRO A 411 2.67 23.68 -21.72
CA PRO A 411 3.87 23.82 -20.90
C PRO A 411 4.58 22.50 -20.66
N LEU A 412 3.81 21.42 -20.46
CA LEU A 412 4.37 20.12 -20.12
C LEU A 412 5.11 19.52 -21.33
N PHE A 413 4.55 19.58 -22.54
CA PHE A 413 5.26 19.17 -23.76
C PHE A 413 6.49 20.03 -24.05
N ASN A 414 6.44 21.35 -23.83
CA ASN A 414 7.60 22.22 -23.99
C ASN A 414 8.74 21.91 -22.99
N GLN A 415 8.46 21.20 -21.90
CA GLN A 415 9.44 20.81 -20.89
C GLN A 415 10.01 19.39 -21.12
N ILE A 416 9.53 18.66 -22.14
CA ILE A 416 10.02 17.33 -22.47
C ILE A 416 11.16 17.47 -23.48
N ASN A 417 12.39 17.62 -22.94
CA ASN A 417 13.61 17.55 -23.72
C ASN A 417 14.43 16.34 -23.25
N GLY A 418 14.19 15.17 -23.83
CA GLY A 418 14.87 13.92 -23.47
C GLY A 418 14.08 13.02 -22.52
N ASN A 419 14.78 12.21 -21.71
CA ASN A 419 14.18 11.13 -20.94
C ASN A 419 13.10 11.61 -19.95
N LEU A 420 11.94 10.95 -19.99
CA LEU A 420 10.82 11.26 -19.11
C LEU A 420 11.03 10.75 -17.68
N THR A 421 11.07 11.67 -16.71
CA THR A 421 11.10 11.34 -15.28
C THR A 421 9.79 10.69 -14.83
N VAL A 422 9.85 9.86 -13.78
CA VAL A 422 8.66 9.18 -13.21
C VAL A 422 7.54 10.16 -12.84
N GLU A 423 7.87 11.32 -12.26
CA GLU A 423 6.89 12.34 -11.88
C GLU A 423 6.14 12.89 -13.10
N LYS A 424 6.87 13.33 -14.13
CA LYS A 424 6.28 13.75 -15.41
C LYS A 424 5.43 12.65 -16.07
N GLN A 425 5.82 11.38 -15.97
CA GLN A 425 5.01 10.28 -16.49
C GLN A 425 3.68 10.15 -15.74
N LYS A 426 3.67 10.36 -14.43
CA LYS A 426 2.43 10.40 -13.65
C LYS A 426 1.55 11.58 -14.05
N ASP A 427 2.13 12.77 -14.18
CA ASP A 427 1.40 13.97 -14.61
C ASP A 427 0.74 13.76 -15.98
N LEU A 428 1.46 13.13 -16.91
CA LEU A 428 0.91 12.75 -18.21
C LEU A 428 -0.28 11.78 -18.08
N ILE A 429 -0.16 10.74 -17.27
CA ILE A 429 -1.27 9.78 -17.05
C ILE A 429 -2.48 10.49 -16.43
N GLU A 430 -2.27 11.40 -15.48
CA GLU A 430 -3.36 12.19 -14.89
C GLU A 430 -4.06 13.07 -15.92
N LEU A 431 -3.33 13.71 -16.83
CA LEU A 431 -3.91 14.49 -17.94
C LEU A 431 -4.68 13.60 -18.93
N ILE A 432 -4.23 12.37 -19.18
CA ILE A 432 -4.95 11.43 -20.03
C ILE A 432 -6.25 10.97 -19.36
N LEU A 433 -6.22 10.72 -18.04
CA LEU A 433 -7.43 10.41 -17.27
C LEU A 433 -8.44 11.57 -17.30
N GLN A 434 -7.97 12.83 -17.39
CA GLN A 434 -8.83 14.00 -17.57
C GLN A 434 -9.50 14.00 -18.95
N ASN A 435 -8.72 14.02 -20.03
CA ASN A 435 -9.27 14.11 -21.37
C ASN A 435 -8.38 13.37 -22.39
N PRO A 436 -8.62 12.06 -22.61
CA PRO A 436 -7.74 11.25 -23.45
C PRO A 436 -7.80 11.68 -24.91
N SER A 437 -8.96 12.15 -25.39
CA SER A 437 -9.15 12.62 -26.75
C SER A 437 -8.31 13.86 -27.04
N GLN A 438 -8.42 14.89 -26.19
CA GLN A 438 -7.68 16.13 -26.36
C GLN A 438 -6.17 15.92 -26.19
N PHE A 439 -5.77 15.03 -25.27
CA PHE A 439 -4.39 14.62 -25.07
C PHE A 439 -3.80 13.99 -26.34
N ILE A 440 -4.45 12.95 -26.88
CA ILE A 440 -3.91 12.22 -28.05
C ILE A 440 -3.84 13.12 -29.28
N GLN A 441 -4.86 13.97 -29.48
CA GLN A 441 -4.84 14.95 -30.56
C GLN A 441 -3.61 15.88 -30.46
N HIS A 442 -3.34 16.42 -29.28
CA HIS A 442 -2.18 17.29 -29.07
C HIS A 442 -0.85 16.54 -29.17
N LEU A 443 -0.79 15.30 -28.67
CA LEU A 443 0.39 14.44 -28.79
C LEU A 443 0.75 14.26 -30.26
N PHE A 444 -0.22 13.91 -31.11
CA PHE A 444 0.01 13.68 -32.53
C PHE A 444 0.39 14.96 -33.28
N GLN A 445 -0.29 16.08 -33.02
CA GLN A 445 0.03 17.36 -33.65
C GLN A 445 1.46 17.84 -33.30
N ASN A 446 1.88 17.67 -32.04
CA ASN A 446 3.24 18.04 -31.63
C ASN A 446 4.28 17.03 -32.12
N ALA A 447 4.00 15.73 -32.04
CA ALA A 447 4.89 14.68 -32.52
C ALA A 447 5.10 14.73 -34.03
N PHE A 448 4.14 15.24 -34.79
CA PHE A 448 4.34 15.49 -36.22
C PHE A 448 5.45 16.51 -36.48
N ARG A 449 5.67 17.47 -35.58
CA ARG A 449 6.73 18.49 -35.70
C ARG A 449 8.01 18.14 -34.94
N HIS A 450 7.88 17.43 -33.83
CA HIS A 450 8.95 17.16 -32.85
C HIS A 450 8.96 15.68 -32.42
N SER A 451 8.99 14.75 -33.38
CA SER A 451 8.76 13.33 -33.11
C SER A 451 9.78 12.69 -32.15
N GLN A 452 11.05 13.08 -32.25
CA GLN A 452 12.14 12.49 -31.46
C GLN A 452 12.00 12.78 -29.96
N GLU A 453 11.48 13.97 -29.61
CA GLU A 453 11.34 14.45 -28.24
C GLU A 453 10.21 13.74 -27.49
N LEU A 454 9.23 13.18 -28.22
CA LEU A 454 8.01 12.59 -27.65
C LEU A 454 7.99 11.05 -27.69
N LYS A 455 9.10 10.39 -28.09
CA LYS A 455 9.20 8.92 -28.16
C LYS A 455 8.83 8.20 -26.87
N ASP A 456 9.24 8.75 -25.73
CA ASP A 456 8.97 8.14 -24.43
C ASP A 456 7.48 8.18 -24.05
N ILE A 457 6.73 9.16 -24.55
CA ILE A 457 5.27 9.24 -24.35
C ILE A 457 4.57 8.16 -25.15
N PHE A 458 4.99 7.91 -26.40
CA PHE A 458 4.44 6.81 -27.18
C PHE A 458 4.71 5.45 -26.53
N LYS A 459 5.93 5.23 -25.98
CA LYS A 459 6.23 4.02 -25.21
C LYS A 459 5.34 3.87 -23.98
N LEU A 460 5.08 4.97 -23.28
CA LEU A 460 4.18 4.99 -22.13
C LEU A 460 2.74 4.57 -22.50
N LEU A 461 2.31 4.92 -23.72
CA LEU A 461 0.94 4.75 -24.20
C LEU A 461 0.73 3.58 -25.17
N LYS A 462 1.74 2.73 -25.34
CA LYS A 462 1.72 1.63 -26.30
C LYS A 462 0.49 0.73 -26.14
N GLU A 463 0.10 0.44 -24.90
CA GLU A 463 -1.03 -0.44 -24.58
C GLU A 463 -2.40 0.23 -24.80
N GLN A 464 -2.43 1.52 -25.17
CA GLN A 464 -3.63 2.33 -25.35
C GLN A 464 -3.80 2.82 -26.81
N SER A 465 -3.07 2.22 -27.76
CA SER A 465 -2.95 2.73 -29.12
C SER A 465 -4.27 2.72 -29.92
N GLU A 466 -5.23 1.85 -29.60
CA GLU A 466 -6.51 1.76 -30.33
C GLU A 466 -7.31 3.08 -30.33
N ILE A 467 -7.15 3.91 -29.30
CA ILE A 467 -7.92 5.16 -29.11
C ILE A 467 -7.44 6.25 -30.06
N GLY A 468 -6.19 6.17 -30.52
CA GLY A 468 -5.56 7.19 -31.34
C GLY A 468 -5.93 7.17 -32.82
N LEU A 469 -6.46 6.07 -33.36
CA LEU A 469 -6.57 5.91 -34.82
C LEU A 469 -7.37 7.03 -35.49
N LYS A 470 -8.49 7.45 -34.88
CA LYS A 470 -9.30 8.54 -35.40
C LYS A 470 -8.50 9.84 -35.52
N PHE A 471 -7.74 10.20 -34.48
CA PHE A 471 -6.93 11.40 -34.43
C PHE A 471 -5.73 11.32 -35.39
N LEU A 472 -5.19 10.13 -35.61
CA LEU A 472 -4.12 9.89 -36.60
C LEU A 472 -4.64 10.19 -38.01
N ILE A 473 -5.81 9.66 -38.34
CA ILE A 473 -6.46 9.89 -39.65
C ILE A 473 -6.81 11.37 -39.83
N GLU A 474 -7.31 12.03 -38.78
CA GLU A 474 -7.60 13.48 -38.80
C GLU A 474 -6.33 14.31 -39.01
N LEU A 475 -5.24 14.00 -38.31
CA LEU A 475 -3.94 14.67 -38.49
C LEU A 475 -3.49 14.63 -39.96
N PHE A 476 -3.58 13.46 -40.59
CA PHE A 476 -3.12 13.26 -41.97
C PHE A 476 -4.05 13.95 -42.99
N LYS A 477 -5.34 14.12 -42.66
CA LYS A 477 -6.28 14.91 -43.47
C LYS A 477 -6.03 16.41 -43.35
N GLU A 478 -5.71 16.90 -42.15
CA GLU A 478 -5.45 18.31 -41.86
C GLU A 478 -4.10 18.78 -42.43
N ASN A 479 -3.13 17.87 -42.58
CA ASN A 479 -1.78 18.18 -43.03
C ASN A 479 -1.42 17.44 -44.32
N PRO A 480 -2.08 17.70 -45.47
CA PRO A 480 -1.84 16.95 -46.71
C PRO A 480 -0.35 16.88 -47.07
N ILE A 481 0.08 15.74 -47.60
CA ILE A 481 1.49 15.46 -47.86
C ILE A 481 1.99 16.39 -48.97
N SER A 482 3.10 17.08 -48.70
CA SER A 482 3.74 18.03 -49.60
C SER A 482 5.25 18.06 -49.36
N GLY A 483 6.00 18.71 -50.25
CA GLY A 483 7.45 18.85 -50.08
C GLY A 483 7.87 19.54 -48.77
N GLN A 484 7.01 20.39 -48.21
CA GLN A 484 7.32 21.14 -46.97
C GLN A 484 7.20 20.29 -45.71
N ASN A 485 6.35 19.26 -45.70
CA ASN A 485 6.08 18.43 -44.52
C ASN A 485 6.47 16.96 -44.70
N PHE A 486 7.02 16.57 -45.86
CA PHE A 486 7.44 15.20 -46.13
C PHE A 486 8.45 14.66 -45.08
N SER A 487 9.44 15.46 -44.67
CA SER A 487 10.40 15.05 -43.63
C SER A 487 9.71 14.74 -42.29
N ASN A 488 8.69 15.52 -41.95
CA ASN A 488 7.91 15.36 -40.73
C ASN A 488 7.12 14.05 -40.75
N TYR A 489 6.55 13.68 -41.89
CA TYR A 489 5.92 12.38 -42.09
C TYR A 489 6.88 11.22 -41.82
N ILE A 490 8.06 11.23 -42.44
CA ILE A 490 9.06 10.17 -42.26
C ILE A 490 9.49 10.07 -40.78
N GLN A 491 9.79 11.20 -40.15
CA GLN A 491 10.20 11.23 -38.74
C GLN A 491 9.09 10.78 -37.78
N PHE A 492 7.84 11.15 -38.05
CA PHE A 492 6.69 10.77 -37.24
C PHE A 492 6.37 9.27 -37.37
N ILE A 493 6.36 8.74 -38.60
CA ILE A 493 6.13 7.31 -38.86
C ILE A 493 7.24 6.47 -38.21
N ASN A 494 8.51 6.86 -38.38
CA ASN A 494 9.63 6.20 -37.70
C ASN A 494 9.42 6.17 -36.18
N CYS A 495 9.01 7.29 -35.57
CA CYS A 495 8.73 7.35 -34.14
C CYS A 495 7.62 6.38 -33.72
N ILE A 496 6.50 6.33 -34.45
CA ILE A 496 5.38 5.43 -34.14
C ILE A 496 5.81 3.96 -34.22
N ILE A 497 6.60 3.60 -35.25
CA ILE A 497 7.02 2.22 -35.50
C ILE A 497 8.08 1.79 -34.47
N GLU A 498 9.10 2.62 -34.23
CA GLU A 498 10.17 2.33 -33.26
C GLU A 498 9.65 2.21 -31.82
N THR A 499 8.58 2.93 -31.49
CA THR A 499 7.94 2.85 -30.17
C THR A 499 6.90 1.74 -30.09
N GLU A 500 6.70 1.01 -31.18
CA GLU A 500 5.70 -0.05 -31.33
C GLU A 500 4.26 0.42 -31.01
N PHE A 501 3.99 1.71 -31.17
CA PHE A 501 2.68 2.30 -30.90
C PHE A 501 1.66 1.85 -31.96
N TYR A 502 2.07 1.82 -33.23
CA TYR A 502 1.37 1.10 -34.30
C TYR A 502 2.35 0.29 -35.12
N SER A 503 1.90 -0.88 -35.59
CA SER A 503 2.66 -1.68 -36.53
C SER A 503 2.58 -1.10 -37.94
N TRP A 504 3.60 -1.33 -38.76
CA TRP A 504 3.58 -0.95 -40.18
C TRP A 504 2.38 -1.54 -40.94
N PRO A 505 2.03 -2.84 -40.81
CA PRO A 505 0.82 -3.38 -41.43
C PRO A 505 -0.45 -2.60 -41.08
N PHE A 506 -0.62 -2.24 -39.80
CA PHE A 506 -1.78 -1.49 -39.32
C PHE A 506 -1.84 -0.09 -39.93
N LEU A 507 -0.71 0.63 -39.98
CA LEU A 507 -0.64 1.95 -40.61
C LEU A 507 -0.97 1.87 -42.11
N VAL A 508 -0.47 0.86 -42.80
CA VAL A 508 -0.74 0.67 -44.22
C VAL A 508 -2.23 0.43 -44.48
N GLU A 509 -2.84 -0.47 -43.71
CA GLU A 509 -4.25 -0.80 -43.86
C GLU A 509 -5.19 0.38 -43.52
N GLN A 510 -4.98 0.99 -42.36
CA GLN A 510 -5.94 1.93 -41.78
C GLN A 510 -5.72 3.37 -42.24
N VAL A 511 -4.50 3.72 -42.68
CA VAL A 511 -4.12 5.10 -43.01
C VAL A 511 -3.68 5.23 -44.46
N PHE A 512 -2.65 4.48 -44.90
CA PHE A 512 -2.07 4.72 -46.21
C PHE A 512 -2.91 4.21 -47.37
N LEU A 513 -3.52 3.02 -47.29
CA LEU A 513 -4.39 2.50 -48.36
C LEU A 513 -5.57 3.45 -48.67
N PRO A 514 -6.30 4.00 -47.67
CA PRO A 514 -7.31 5.02 -47.92
C PRO A 514 -6.76 6.29 -48.59
N LEU A 515 -5.56 6.75 -48.19
CA LEU A 515 -4.93 7.94 -48.77
C LEU A 515 -4.54 7.69 -50.22
N ILE A 516 -3.91 6.55 -50.48
CA ILE A 516 -3.51 6.07 -51.80
C ILE A 516 -4.69 6.10 -52.79
N LYS A 517 -5.84 5.52 -52.42
CA LYS A 517 -7.04 5.50 -53.27
C LYS A 517 -7.60 6.90 -53.55
N LYS A 518 -7.34 7.87 -52.67
CA LYS A 518 -7.79 9.25 -52.83
C LYS A 518 -6.83 10.07 -53.70
N SER A 519 -5.53 9.77 -53.65
CA SER A 519 -4.46 10.52 -54.34
C SER A 519 -4.23 10.13 -55.79
N GLU A 520 -4.95 9.14 -56.35
CA GLU A 520 -4.82 8.69 -57.76
C GLU A 520 -4.97 9.83 -58.79
N LYS A 521 -5.54 10.98 -58.40
CA LYS A 521 -5.75 12.15 -59.25
C LYS A 521 -4.76 13.30 -59.00
N ASN A 522 -3.86 13.19 -58.02
CA ASN A 522 -2.89 14.22 -57.67
C ASN A 522 -1.46 13.66 -57.74
N SER A 523 -0.77 13.94 -58.85
CA SER A 523 0.58 13.43 -59.12
C SER A 523 1.64 13.86 -58.09
N GLU A 524 1.52 15.05 -57.48
CA GLU A 524 2.46 15.48 -56.43
C GLU A 524 2.27 14.69 -55.13
N GLU A 525 1.02 14.52 -54.67
CA GLU A 525 0.72 13.68 -53.50
C GLU A 525 1.15 12.23 -53.73
N LEU A 526 0.93 11.72 -54.95
CA LEU A 526 1.32 10.37 -55.35
C LEU A 526 2.85 10.19 -55.27
N LYS A 527 3.64 11.18 -55.73
CA LYS A 527 5.10 11.18 -55.58
C LYS A 527 5.53 11.02 -54.12
N PHE A 528 4.99 11.84 -53.22
CA PHE A 528 5.42 11.76 -51.83
C PHE A 528 4.94 10.49 -51.14
N LEU A 529 3.76 9.98 -51.49
CA LEU A 529 3.28 8.69 -51.01
C LEU A 529 4.20 7.54 -51.47
N THR A 530 4.59 7.49 -52.75
CA THR A 530 5.51 6.46 -53.23
C THR A 530 6.89 6.56 -52.56
N GLN A 531 7.37 7.77 -52.29
CA GLN A 531 8.60 8.01 -51.52
C GLN A 531 8.49 7.53 -50.06
N ILE A 532 7.35 7.70 -49.39
CA ILE A 532 7.14 7.13 -48.04
C ILE A 532 7.31 5.61 -48.10
N PHE A 533 6.64 4.92 -49.02
CA PHE A 533 6.75 3.46 -49.14
C PHE A 533 8.16 2.99 -49.48
N SER A 534 8.88 3.73 -50.33
CA SER A 534 10.30 3.44 -50.62
C SER A 534 11.18 3.57 -49.36
N ASN A 535 10.99 4.61 -48.54
CA ASN A 535 11.75 4.78 -47.30
C ASN A 535 11.49 3.66 -46.28
N PHE A 536 10.31 3.05 -46.30
CA PHE A 536 9.89 1.97 -45.42
C PHE A 536 9.89 0.59 -46.08
N GLN A 537 10.59 0.42 -47.21
CA GLN A 537 10.62 -0.82 -48.01
C GLN A 537 11.18 -2.06 -47.28
N HIS A 538 11.91 -1.85 -46.18
CA HIS A 538 12.44 -2.92 -45.33
C HIS A 538 11.39 -3.51 -44.38
N LEU A 539 10.24 -2.86 -44.20
CA LEU A 539 9.16 -3.29 -43.33
C LEU A 539 8.15 -4.17 -44.08
N LYS A 540 7.67 -5.21 -43.38
CA LYS A 540 6.84 -6.27 -43.99
C LYS A 540 5.37 -6.12 -43.61
N CYS A 541 4.50 -6.47 -44.54
CA CYS A 541 3.07 -6.65 -44.31
C CYS A 541 2.72 -8.15 -44.44
N GLU A 542 1.53 -8.53 -44.02
CA GLU A 542 1.03 -9.89 -44.30
C GLU A 542 0.86 -10.11 -45.81
N LEU A 543 1.02 -11.34 -46.27
CA LEU A 543 1.05 -11.70 -47.69
C LEU A 543 -0.15 -11.13 -48.49
N PRO A 544 -1.42 -11.23 -48.04
CA PRO A 544 -2.53 -10.65 -48.80
C PRO A 544 -2.40 -9.13 -49.01
N MET A 545 -1.94 -8.42 -47.98
CA MET A 545 -1.73 -6.97 -48.03
C MET A 545 -0.55 -6.61 -48.94
N GLN A 546 0.54 -7.37 -48.88
CA GLN A 546 1.69 -7.21 -49.77
C GLN A 546 1.29 -7.35 -51.23
N MET A 547 0.41 -8.30 -51.56
CA MET A 547 -0.07 -8.52 -52.93
C MET A 547 -0.93 -7.35 -53.43
N ILE A 548 -1.79 -6.79 -52.59
CA ILE A 548 -2.58 -5.59 -52.92
C ILE A 548 -1.68 -4.40 -53.21
N LEU A 549 -0.68 -4.17 -52.35
CA LEU A 549 0.30 -3.10 -52.56
C LEU A 549 1.12 -3.34 -53.82
N PHE A 550 1.55 -4.59 -54.07
CA PHE A 550 2.30 -4.95 -55.25
C PHE A 550 1.53 -4.63 -56.53
N GLU A 551 0.26 -5.04 -56.63
CA GLU A 551 -0.58 -4.70 -57.79
C GLU A 551 -0.78 -3.20 -57.94
N TYR A 552 -1.03 -2.49 -56.83
CA TYR A 552 -1.21 -1.04 -56.85
C TYR A 552 0.05 -0.31 -57.37
N PHE A 553 1.21 -0.60 -56.80
CA PHE A 553 2.47 0.05 -57.21
C PHE A 553 2.88 -0.35 -58.62
N LEU A 554 2.50 -1.54 -59.09
CA LEU A 554 2.66 -1.94 -60.48
C LEU A 554 1.82 -1.07 -61.43
N CYS A 555 0.55 -0.81 -61.09
CA CYS A 555 -0.30 0.12 -61.84
C CYS A 555 0.26 1.54 -61.82
N VAL A 556 0.69 2.05 -60.65
CA VAL A 556 1.29 3.39 -60.52
C VAL A 556 2.53 3.53 -61.41
N ALA A 557 3.42 2.55 -61.41
CA ALA A 557 4.62 2.55 -62.25
C ALA A 557 4.25 2.51 -63.74
N ALA A 558 3.22 1.74 -64.12
CA ALA A 558 2.77 1.61 -65.50
C ALA A 558 2.11 2.89 -66.05
N GLU A 559 1.32 3.58 -65.21
CA GLU A 559 0.56 4.79 -65.57
C GLU A 559 1.41 6.06 -65.57
N ASN A 560 2.39 6.15 -64.67
CA ASN A 560 3.21 7.36 -64.49
C ASN A 560 4.54 7.32 -65.24
N ARG A 561 4.87 6.26 -65.97
CA ARG A 561 6.11 6.21 -66.75
C ARG A 561 6.10 7.13 -67.96
N CYS A 562 7.28 7.58 -68.35
CA CYS A 562 7.51 8.26 -69.62
C CYS A 562 7.63 7.22 -70.75
N LYS A 563 6.72 7.22 -71.73
CA LYS A 563 6.71 6.17 -72.80
C LYS A 563 7.72 6.45 -73.91
N SER A 564 8.16 7.70 -74.05
CA SER A 564 9.20 8.11 -74.99
C SER A 564 10.00 9.27 -74.40
N PHE A 565 11.18 9.54 -74.99
CA PHE A 565 12.00 10.71 -74.62
C PHE A 565 11.23 12.04 -74.79
N LEU A 566 10.36 12.11 -75.80
CA LEU A 566 9.54 13.30 -76.09
C LEU A 566 8.41 13.50 -75.06
N GLU A 567 8.07 12.46 -74.31
CA GLU A 567 7.07 12.47 -73.23
C GLU A 567 7.72 12.50 -71.85
N PHE A 568 9.03 12.83 -71.77
CA PHE A 568 9.74 12.87 -70.50
C PHE A 568 9.18 13.97 -69.59
N GLU A 569 8.72 13.57 -68.41
CA GLU A 569 8.26 14.43 -67.35
C GLU A 569 8.93 13.99 -66.05
N TYR A 570 9.68 14.91 -65.44
CA TYR A 570 10.52 14.61 -64.27
C TYR A 570 9.73 14.01 -63.11
N LEU A 571 8.57 14.59 -62.78
CA LEU A 571 7.68 14.12 -61.72
C LEU A 571 7.21 12.68 -61.95
N LYS A 572 6.84 12.37 -63.20
CA LYS A 572 6.43 11.04 -63.64
C LYS A 572 7.55 10.02 -63.47
N GLN A 573 8.77 10.37 -63.88
CA GLN A 573 9.93 9.51 -63.70
C GLN A 573 10.23 9.25 -62.22
N GLU A 574 10.18 10.27 -61.34
CA GLU A 574 10.40 10.09 -59.91
C GLU A 574 9.36 9.17 -59.25
N ILE A 575 8.08 9.29 -59.65
CA ILE A 575 7.01 8.40 -59.18
C ILE A 575 7.31 6.95 -59.58
N THR A 576 7.67 6.73 -60.85
CA THR A 576 8.03 5.42 -61.38
C THR A 576 9.25 4.84 -60.66
N ASP A 577 10.31 5.61 -60.45
CA ASP A 577 11.53 5.14 -59.77
C ASP A 577 11.24 4.69 -58.33
N CYS A 578 10.48 5.49 -57.56
CA CYS A 578 10.10 5.14 -56.19
C CYS A 578 9.20 3.89 -56.12
N ALA A 579 8.25 3.77 -57.06
CA ALA A 579 7.39 2.60 -57.17
C ALA A 579 8.20 1.33 -57.50
N VAL A 580 9.15 1.41 -58.44
CA VAL A 580 10.02 0.29 -58.82
C VAL A 580 10.94 -0.12 -57.67
N MET A 581 11.50 0.82 -56.92
CA MET A 581 12.31 0.53 -55.73
C MET A 581 11.51 -0.28 -54.70
N TYR A 582 10.28 0.15 -54.40
CA TYR A 582 9.40 -0.56 -53.48
C TYR A 582 9.01 -1.95 -53.99
N LEU A 583 8.67 -2.08 -55.28
CA LEU A 583 8.37 -3.38 -55.92
C LEU A 583 9.56 -4.34 -55.86
N SER A 584 10.78 -3.86 -56.11
CA SER A 584 12.01 -4.65 -56.00
C SER A 584 12.17 -5.22 -54.58
N ALA A 585 12.00 -4.38 -53.57
CA ALA A 585 12.08 -4.81 -52.18
C ALA A 585 10.98 -5.82 -51.79
N ILE A 586 9.76 -5.69 -52.32
CA ILE A 586 8.71 -6.71 -52.14
C ILE A 586 9.14 -8.03 -52.77
N CYS A 587 9.65 -8.03 -54.00
CA CYS A 587 10.11 -9.23 -54.69
C CYS A 587 11.20 -9.98 -53.88
N ASP A 588 12.20 -9.26 -53.37
CA ASP A 588 13.25 -9.83 -52.53
C ASP A 588 12.68 -10.44 -51.24
N ASN A 589 11.68 -9.79 -50.65
CA ASN A 589 11.00 -10.28 -49.44
C ASN A 589 10.13 -11.53 -49.69
N LEU A 590 9.54 -11.68 -50.87
CA LEU A 590 8.70 -12.81 -51.24
C LEU A 590 9.52 -14.05 -51.62
N GLN A 591 10.80 -13.90 -51.97
CA GLN A 591 11.72 -14.95 -52.41
C GLN A 591 11.78 -16.18 -51.47
N GLY A 592 11.52 -16.01 -50.16
CA GLY A 592 11.48 -17.10 -49.17
C GLY A 592 10.09 -17.72 -48.89
N THR A 593 9.01 -17.08 -49.30
CA THR A 593 7.61 -17.45 -48.94
C THR A 593 6.92 -18.30 -50.03
N ILE A 594 7.48 -18.27 -51.25
CA ILE A 594 6.93 -18.89 -52.47
C ILE A 594 6.93 -20.42 -52.41
N ALA A 595 7.81 -21.05 -51.63
CA ALA A 595 7.87 -22.50 -51.51
C ALA A 595 6.64 -23.12 -50.79
N LEU A 596 5.77 -22.31 -50.19
CA LEU A 596 4.67 -22.74 -49.32
C LEU A 596 3.26 -22.54 -49.90
N TYR A 597 3.11 -21.90 -51.06
CA TYR A 597 1.79 -21.56 -51.62
C TYR A 597 1.58 -22.18 -53.01
N GLU A 598 0.57 -23.05 -53.13
CA GLU A 598 0.26 -23.83 -54.35
C GLU A 598 -0.47 -23.04 -55.44
N SER A 599 -1.02 -21.85 -55.14
CA SER A 599 -1.59 -20.95 -56.15
C SER A 599 -1.65 -19.50 -55.66
N PHE A 600 -1.14 -18.58 -56.47
CA PHE A 600 -1.36 -17.14 -56.31
C PHE A 600 -2.50 -16.68 -57.24
N PRO A 601 -3.32 -15.69 -56.84
CA PRO A 601 -4.27 -15.06 -57.77
C PRO A 601 -3.49 -14.40 -58.91
N SER A 602 -3.94 -14.56 -60.17
CA SER A 602 -3.37 -13.82 -61.30
C SER A 602 -3.62 -12.32 -61.07
N LEU A 603 -2.57 -11.53 -60.87
CA LEU A 603 -2.67 -10.07 -60.73
C LEU A 603 -2.66 -9.40 -62.12
N GLY A 604 -3.16 -8.16 -62.25
CA GLY A 604 -2.91 -7.36 -63.45
C GLY A 604 -3.64 -7.79 -64.74
N ALA A 605 -4.77 -8.49 -64.65
CA ALA A 605 -5.56 -8.94 -65.82
C ALA A 605 -6.05 -7.82 -66.77
N GLY A 606 -5.82 -6.55 -66.42
CA GLY A 606 -6.12 -5.36 -67.26
C GLY A 606 -4.90 -4.52 -67.71
N LEU A 607 -3.66 -4.89 -67.35
CA LEU A 607 -2.47 -4.12 -67.70
C LEU A 607 -1.96 -4.48 -69.11
N GLN A 608 -2.32 -3.69 -70.13
CA GLN A 608 -1.70 -3.76 -71.46
C GLN A 608 -0.40 -2.94 -71.48
N ASP A 609 0.73 -3.51 -71.03
CA ASP A 609 2.02 -2.81 -71.09
C ASP A 609 3.05 -3.50 -72.03
N PRO A 610 3.49 -2.83 -73.12
CA PRO A 610 4.53 -3.33 -74.03
C PRO A 610 5.99 -3.24 -73.51
N TRP A 611 6.26 -2.71 -72.31
CA TRP A 611 7.62 -2.49 -71.79
C TRP A 611 7.90 -3.10 -70.41
N THR A 612 7.01 -3.89 -69.85
CA THR A 612 7.29 -4.66 -68.62
C THR A 612 8.51 -5.60 -68.78
N SER A 613 8.94 -5.91 -70.00
CA SER A 613 10.23 -6.56 -70.29
C SER A 613 11.45 -5.73 -69.88
N TYR A 614 11.36 -4.39 -69.89
CA TYR A 614 12.38 -3.47 -69.38
C TYR A 614 12.45 -3.49 -67.85
N TYR A 615 11.30 -3.47 -67.16
CA TYR A 615 11.27 -3.62 -65.70
C TYR A 615 11.70 -5.02 -65.25
N LYS A 616 11.35 -6.07 -66.00
CA LYS A 616 11.95 -7.40 -65.83
C LYS A 616 13.46 -7.36 -66.01
N ALA A 617 14.00 -6.64 -67.00
CA ALA A 617 15.44 -6.51 -67.20
C ALA A 617 16.15 -5.70 -66.08
N LEU A 618 15.44 -4.82 -65.38
CA LEU A 618 15.94 -4.10 -64.20
C LEU A 618 15.89 -4.97 -62.94
N LEU A 619 14.85 -5.81 -62.82
CA LEU A 619 14.69 -6.82 -61.76
C LEU A 619 15.46 -8.13 -62.07
N TRP A 620 16.05 -8.26 -63.27
CA TRP A 620 16.80 -9.43 -63.76
C TRP A 620 18.13 -9.65 -63.05
N GLU A 621 18.62 -8.68 -62.29
CA GLU A 621 19.80 -8.88 -61.45
C GLU A 621 19.53 -9.89 -60.31
N ASN A 622 18.25 -10.21 -60.01
CA ASN A 622 17.85 -11.28 -59.11
C ASN A 622 17.01 -12.38 -59.85
N PRO A 623 17.61 -13.53 -60.21
CA PRO A 623 16.94 -14.60 -60.97
C PRO A 623 15.64 -15.13 -60.37
N SER A 624 15.45 -14.99 -59.05
CA SER A 624 14.27 -15.49 -58.34
C SER A 624 13.08 -14.53 -58.41
N ALA A 625 13.32 -13.22 -58.54
CA ALA A 625 12.27 -12.22 -58.74
C ALA A 625 11.57 -12.40 -60.10
N VAL A 626 12.31 -12.89 -61.10
CA VAL A 626 11.80 -13.18 -62.46
C VAL A 626 10.79 -14.31 -62.44
N SER A 627 11.10 -15.41 -61.74
CA SER A 627 10.21 -16.57 -61.58
C SER A 627 8.90 -16.19 -60.87
N LEU A 628 8.97 -15.34 -59.84
CA LEU A 628 7.80 -14.81 -59.13
C LEU A 628 6.91 -13.96 -60.05
N LEU A 629 7.51 -13.04 -60.81
CA LEU A 629 6.78 -12.19 -61.76
C LEU A 629 6.11 -13.01 -62.87
N ASP A 630 6.78 -14.05 -63.37
CA ASP A 630 6.21 -14.98 -64.36
C ASP A 630 5.01 -15.76 -63.79
N HIS A 631 5.04 -16.09 -62.50
CA HIS A 631 3.96 -16.80 -61.82
C HIS A 631 2.76 -15.88 -61.47
N LEU A 632 3.03 -14.63 -61.04
CA LEU A 632 2.00 -13.65 -60.67
C LEU A 632 1.31 -13.00 -61.88
N LEU A 633 2.01 -12.93 -63.03
CA LEU A 633 1.53 -12.35 -64.28
C LEU A 633 1.63 -13.39 -65.43
N PRO A 634 0.85 -14.48 -65.44
CA PRO A 634 1.05 -15.60 -66.37
C PRO A 634 0.75 -15.30 -67.85
N ASN A 635 -0.08 -14.28 -68.14
CA ASN A 635 -0.40 -13.83 -69.52
C ASN A 635 0.63 -12.83 -70.08
N PHE A 636 1.78 -12.74 -69.45
CA PHE A 636 2.80 -11.76 -69.76
C PHE A 636 3.92 -12.40 -70.60
N HIS A 637 4.05 -12.01 -71.87
CA HIS A 637 5.09 -12.52 -72.76
C HIS A 637 6.21 -11.50 -72.98
N LEU A 638 7.47 -11.93 -72.78
CA LEU A 638 8.65 -11.23 -73.28
C LEU A 638 8.60 -11.18 -74.81
N THR A 639 8.07 -10.09 -75.39
CA THR A 639 8.28 -9.85 -76.81
C THR A 639 9.73 -9.43 -77.01
N GLN A 640 10.48 -10.20 -77.80
CA GLN A 640 11.91 -10.02 -78.09
C GLN A 640 12.28 -8.73 -78.85
N ASN A 641 11.42 -7.71 -78.87
CA ASN A 641 11.72 -6.44 -79.55
C ASN A 641 12.44 -5.47 -78.61
N LEU A 642 13.66 -5.85 -78.18
CA LEU A 642 14.63 -5.01 -77.45
C LEU A 642 15.48 -4.13 -78.38
N GLU A 643 14.96 -3.68 -79.53
CA GLU A 643 15.67 -2.71 -80.37
C GLU A 643 15.50 -1.25 -79.89
N GLY A 644 14.48 -0.94 -79.08
CA GLY A 644 14.30 0.39 -78.48
C GLY A 644 14.96 0.60 -77.11
N SER A 645 15.13 -0.46 -76.31
CA SER A 645 15.66 -0.38 -74.93
C SER A 645 17.18 -0.19 -74.87
N LYS A 646 17.94 -0.81 -75.78
CA LYS A 646 19.39 -0.58 -75.88
C LYS A 646 19.70 0.84 -76.31
N ASN A 647 18.86 1.46 -77.14
CA ASN A 647 19.02 2.86 -77.51
C ASN A 647 18.66 3.79 -76.36
N PHE A 648 17.61 3.54 -75.56
CA PHE A 648 17.22 4.40 -74.43
C PHE A 648 18.19 4.30 -73.23
N ALA A 649 18.68 3.10 -72.89
CA ALA A 649 19.67 2.91 -71.82
C ALA A 649 21.07 3.44 -72.21
N ASN A 650 21.46 3.34 -73.48
CA ASN A 650 22.68 3.99 -73.98
C ASN A 650 22.51 5.50 -74.15
N LEU A 651 21.30 6.01 -74.46
CA LEU A 651 21.01 7.46 -74.47
C LEU A 651 21.04 8.04 -73.06
N LEU A 652 20.48 7.36 -72.05
CA LEU A 652 20.57 7.76 -70.64
C LEU A 652 22.02 7.79 -70.16
N LYS A 653 22.87 6.84 -70.59
CA LYS A 653 24.32 6.93 -70.37
C LYS A 653 24.96 8.13 -71.06
N VAL A 654 24.54 8.48 -72.29
CA VAL A 654 25.05 9.65 -73.02
C VAL A 654 24.56 10.97 -72.40
N VAL A 655 23.32 11.04 -71.92
CA VAL A 655 22.72 12.21 -71.24
C VAL A 655 23.31 12.37 -69.83
N PHE A 656 23.51 11.31 -69.06
CA PHE A 656 24.18 11.38 -67.74
C PHE A 656 25.67 11.70 -67.84
N LEU A 657 26.35 11.32 -68.94
CA LEU A 657 27.75 11.69 -69.19
C LEU A 657 27.90 13.11 -69.77
N THR A 658 26.81 13.78 -70.19
CA THR A 658 26.84 15.18 -70.64
C THR A 658 26.41 16.20 -69.58
N PHE A 659 25.95 15.75 -68.39
CA PHE A 659 25.63 16.62 -67.25
C PHE A 659 26.61 16.48 -66.07
N GLN A 660 27.82 15.93 -66.32
CA GLN A 660 28.98 16.10 -65.45
C GLN A 660 29.95 17.09 -66.09
N ASP A 661 29.56 18.36 -66.07
CA ASP A 661 30.42 19.54 -65.96
C ASP A 661 29.68 20.59 -65.10
#